data_AF-A0A9P8AIY5-F1
#
_entry.id   AF-A0A9P8AIY5-F1
#
_cell.length_a   1.000
_cell.length_b   1.000
_cell.length_c   1.000
_cell.angle_alpha   90.00
_cell.angle_beta   90.00
_cell.angle_gamma   90.00
#
_symmetry.space_group_name_H-M   'P 1'
#
loop_
_entity.id
_entity.type
_entity.pdbx_description
1 polymer ?
#
loop_
_entity_poly.entity_id
_entity_poly.type
_entity_poly.pdbx_seq_one_letter_code
_entity_poly.pdbx_strand_id
1 'polypeptide(L)'
;MEFTDIVNLLDGREFREADSQIKRGRLKYPNNSAYLCLLIYSAYKQGSKVKAIASAKDFVNKHALNDANSVLLLYRLFSQEGLTKEAQQTYETALRKFPILGPKLLPALIEQMVDGVTPINIKQMEKLLMQLQKVSGETKDVYNAAFACSLMPTDTLLNQLGVKLVEKVAVENTQQLYVVTKLNSNLRQWDAVIDATETFKKKSAEIALDLEIETLYVEALIQSQNWTKLRIHTLPKLTTFNDYSTILNFILALRQLAESFNATKELLDTIPFKRNRLLSYLELAVQYNMPHEVYLQQYYDALKTKLCCFYDIRHYPKLNALKLEEGSNDSHVEINNQKFKLILLGEDYSVIIKENEAIYETACAKKKSLERYELLPENELILMNLLLDDNVNAFEKTDRLHSVLSRNPDDPRVRMWMMHSLAQYGHFTQTILGHFEDLKIKMIQIDTLGYYISNLVPLKENAMVLFNLYRYYLTVPSENVSMVLQGMENQVYTKLEGFFNFYNRSLNSVGELQLALTIAKMTTVLGLSDYSSFFVDRIKTRFQLDLLNDNRDFKTLWKFGINTKEAEAYANSLLLLLTLKLEYYKTLLLNEGNPSNAHSHIKNLNKLLSGEDTKSLNKFETWLYRIYFNLFKCLFKYNQKEMVTNMNYLTKNLKFTKVMPIIGEFSVLSSAYTLLIVSLVELVHNLTGLTDFKHLRDQLCTDIKKVNIRSLVEAELEKTGASKFGFTKHLDNYDILISSLK
;
A
#
# COMPACT_ATOMS: atom_id res chain seq x y z
N MET A 1 3.86 33.13 -24.30
CA MET A 1 3.73 32.30 -23.10
C MET A 1 2.27 31.95 -22.97
N GLU A 2 1.98 30.67 -23.08
CA GLU A 2 0.62 30.13 -23.09
C GLU A 2 0.02 30.19 -21.68
N PHE A 3 -1.30 30.05 -21.58
CA PHE A 3 -2.00 30.04 -20.28
C PHE A 3 -1.45 28.96 -19.34
N THR A 4 -1.15 27.79 -19.88
CA THR A 4 -0.60 26.64 -19.16
C THR A 4 0.79 26.94 -18.56
N ASP A 5 1.64 27.68 -19.28
CA ASP A 5 2.96 28.08 -18.77
C ASP A 5 2.83 28.94 -17.51
N ILE A 6 1.86 29.86 -17.47
CA ILE A 6 1.61 30.71 -16.30
C ILE A 6 1.11 29.86 -15.12
N VAL A 7 0.23 28.90 -15.36
CA VAL A 7 -0.23 27.96 -14.33
C VAL A 7 0.94 27.14 -13.79
N ASN A 8 1.83 26.66 -14.66
CA ASN A 8 3.03 25.91 -14.28
C ASN A 8 3.99 26.76 -13.43
N LEU A 9 4.20 28.03 -13.78
CA LEU A 9 4.98 28.96 -12.95
C LEU A 9 4.35 29.17 -11.56
N LEU A 10 3.02 29.27 -11.48
CA LEU A 10 2.30 29.39 -10.20
C LEU A 10 2.40 28.11 -9.37
N ASP A 11 2.29 26.94 -9.98
CA ASP A 11 2.46 25.65 -9.31
C ASP A 11 3.91 25.41 -8.89
N GLY A 12 4.88 25.87 -9.69
CA GLY A 12 6.31 25.87 -9.42
C GLY A 12 6.79 26.97 -8.44
N ARG A 13 5.87 27.80 -7.92
CA ARG A 13 6.14 28.91 -6.98
C ARG A 13 7.03 30.02 -7.53
N GLU A 14 7.12 30.15 -8.85
CA GLU A 14 7.81 31.24 -9.54
C GLU A 14 6.90 32.48 -9.63
N PHE A 15 6.39 32.91 -8.47
CA PHE A 15 5.31 33.91 -8.37
C PHE A 15 5.65 35.25 -9.00
N ARG A 16 6.93 35.67 -8.93
CA ARG A 16 7.36 36.95 -9.52
C ARG A 16 7.22 36.94 -11.04
N GLU A 17 7.64 35.84 -11.67
CA GLU A 17 7.54 35.69 -13.12
C GLU A 17 6.08 35.51 -13.53
N ALA A 18 5.34 34.66 -12.83
CA ALA A 18 3.90 34.49 -13.06
C ALA A 18 3.13 35.81 -12.96
N ASP A 19 3.31 36.59 -11.88
CA ASP A 19 2.61 37.86 -11.67
C ASP A 19 2.98 38.91 -12.74
N SER A 20 4.23 38.90 -13.23
CA SER A 20 4.67 39.75 -14.35
C SER A 20 3.92 39.40 -15.64
N GLN A 21 3.82 38.10 -15.96
CA GLN A 21 3.12 37.62 -17.15
C GLN A 21 1.61 37.84 -17.05
N ILE A 22 1.01 37.63 -15.88
CA ILE A 22 -0.40 37.93 -15.63
C ILE A 22 -0.69 39.42 -15.85
N LYS A 23 0.16 40.31 -15.33
CA LYS A 23 0.02 41.77 -15.53
C LYS A 23 0.12 42.15 -17.01
N ARG A 24 1.11 41.63 -17.74
CA ARG A 24 1.25 41.85 -19.19
C ARG A 24 0.04 41.34 -19.95
N GLY A 25 -0.45 40.14 -19.62
CA GLY A 25 -1.62 39.54 -20.22
C GLY A 25 -2.89 40.35 -20.00
N ARG A 26 -3.10 40.87 -18.79
CA ARG A 26 -4.23 41.77 -18.47
C ARG A 26 -4.17 43.11 -19.19
N LEU A 27 -2.98 43.70 -19.35
CA LEU A 27 -2.83 44.93 -20.11
C LEU A 27 -3.17 44.72 -21.59
N LYS A 28 -2.78 43.57 -22.15
CA LYS A 28 -3.03 43.22 -23.56
C LYS A 28 -4.47 42.76 -23.81
N TYR A 29 -5.08 42.07 -22.85
CA TYR A 29 -6.42 41.46 -22.95
C TYR A 29 -7.25 41.71 -21.67
N PRO A 30 -7.69 42.96 -21.42
CA PRO A 30 -8.31 43.34 -20.13
C PRO A 30 -9.64 42.65 -19.83
N ASN A 31 -10.38 42.24 -20.87
CA ASN A 31 -11.68 41.59 -20.76
C ASN A 31 -11.60 40.05 -20.76
N ASN A 32 -10.41 39.46 -20.82
CA ASN A 32 -10.25 38.02 -20.84
C ASN A 32 -10.34 37.47 -19.40
N SER A 33 -11.40 36.70 -19.15
CA SER A 33 -11.71 36.04 -17.86
C SER A 33 -10.57 35.16 -17.35
N ALA A 34 -9.78 34.56 -18.25
CA ALA A 34 -8.70 33.64 -17.88
C ALA A 34 -7.62 34.33 -17.04
N TYR A 35 -7.24 35.56 -17.39
CA TYR A 35 -6.24 36.33 -16.63
C TYR A 35 -6.77 36.85 -15.29
N LEU A 36 -8.09 37.06 -15.15
CA LEU A 36 -8.70 37.38 -13.87
C LEU A 36 -8.72 36.15 -12.95
N CYS A 37 -9.03 34.98 -13.51
CA CYS A 37 -8.95 33.72 -12.77
C CYS A 37 -7.49 33.40 -12.36
N LEU A 38 -6.51 33.70 -13.20
CA LEU A 38 -5.09 33.55 -12.86
C LEU A 38 -4.67 34.43 -11.68
N LEU A 39 -5.22 35.63 -11.52
CA LEU A 39 -4.98 36.44 -10.32
C LEU A 39 -5.56 35.81 -9.06
N ILE A 40 -6.78 35.27 -9.16
CA ILE A 40 -7.41 34.56 -8.05
C ILE A 40 -6.58 33.32 -7.66
N TYR A 41 -6.15 32.54 -8.66
CA TYR A 41 -5.31 31.36 -8.44
C TYR A 41 -3.91 31.71 -7.93
N SER A 42 -3.30 32.81 -8.39
CA SER A 42 -2.04 33.33 -7.85
C SER A 42 -2.18 33.68 -6.37
N ALA A 43 -3.23 34.43 -6.00
CA ALA A 43 -3.51 34.74 -4.60
C ALA A 43 -3.73 33.48 -3.74
N TYR A 44 -4.39 32.46 -4.30
CA TYR A 44 -4.56 31.16 -3.67
C TYR A 44 -3.21 30.48 -3.41
N LYS A 45 -2.34 30.37 -4.43
CA LYS A 45 -1.01 29.73 -4.31
C LYS A 45 -0.04 30.49 -3.43
N GLN A 46 -0.19 31.82 -3.33
CA GLN A 46 0.56 32.67 -2.40
C GLN A 46 0.06 32.58 -0.95
N GLY A 47 -0.94 31.73 -0.65
CA GLY A 47 -1.42 31.46 0.70
C GLY A 47 -2.62 32.28 1.17
N SER A 48 -3.14 33.20 0.33
CA SER A 48 -4.36 33.98 0.65
C SER A 48 -5.64 33.19 0.36
N LYS A 49 -5.74 31.96 0.87
CA LYS A 49 -6.79 30.98 0.51
C LYS A 49 -8.21 31.49 0.72
N VAL A 50 -8.54 32.00 1.91
CA VAL A 50 -9.90 32.47 2.24
C VAL A 50 -10.36 33.58 1.30
N LYS A 51 -9.47 34.55 1.03
CA LYS A 51 -9.73 35.65 0.11
C LYS A 51 -9.90 35.13 -1.32
N ALA A 52 -9.02 34.24 -1.77
CA ALA A 52 -9.08 33.67 -3.11
C ALA A 52 -10.37 32.86 -3.32
N ILE A 53 -10.79 32.04 -2.35
CA ILE A 53 -12.05 31.29 -2.42
C ILE A 53 -13.25 32.24 -2.49
N ALA A 54 -13.28 33.29 -1.65
CA ALA A 54 -14.35 34.30 -1.69
C ALA A 54 -14.40 35.01 -3.05
N SER A 55 -13.23 35.41 -3.59
CA SER A 55 -13.13 36.02 -4.92
C SER A 55 -13.52 35.05 -6.04
N ALA A 56 -13.17 33.77 -5.94
CA ALA A 56 -13.58 32.74 -6.90
C ALA A 56 -15.10 32.58 -6.93
N LYS A 57 -15.74 32.48 -5.75
CA LYS A 57 -17.21 32.38 -5.63
C LYS A 57 -17.90 33.62 -6.21
N ASP A 58 -17.40 34.81 -5.87
CA ASP A 58 -17.92 36.07 -6.41
C ASP A 58 -17.77 36.15 -7.94
N PHE A 59 -16.62 35.68 -8.46
CA PHE A 59 -16.35 35.66 -9.89
C PHE A 59 -17.32 34.76 -10.66
N VAL A 60 -17.53 33.52 -10.19
CA VAL A 60 -18.48 32.57 -10.79
C VAL A 60 -19.90 33.14 -10.82
N ASN A 61 -20.30 33.88 -9.78
CA ASN A 61 -21.64 34.46 -9.68
C ASN A 61 -21.84 35.70 -10.56
N LYS A 62 -20.80 36.52 -10.76
CA LYS A 62 -20.90 37.82 -11.45
C LYS A 62 -20.50 37.79 -12.93
N HIS A 63 -19.63 36.86 -13.32
CA HIS A 63 -19.07 36.81 -14.67
C HIS A 63 -19.56 35.60 -15.47
N ALA A 64 -19.74 35.78 -16.78
CA ALA A 64 -20.04 34.67 -17.69
C ALA A 64 -18.75 33.89 -17.98
N LEU A 65 -18.68 32.63 -17.54
CA LEU A 65 -17.57 31.72 -17.83
C LEU A 65 -17.72 31.18 -19.26
N ASN A 66 -17.19 31.91 -20.24
CA ASN A 66 -17.30 31.60 -21.68
C ASN A 66 -16.03 31.02 -22.28
N ASP A 67 -15.01 30.72 -21.47
CA ASP A 67 -13.75 30.11 -21.90
C ASP A 67 -13.37 28.91 -21.02
N ALA A 68 -12.83 27.86 -21.64
CA ALA A 68 -12.50 26.62 -20.93
C ALA A 68 -11.41 26.80 -19.86
N ASN A 69 -10.42 27.66 -20.12
CA ASN A 69 -9.28 27.86 -19.22
C ASN A 69 -9.70 28.46 -17.87
N SER A 70 -10.60 29.45 -17.86
CA SER A 70 -11.18 29.99 -16.63
C SER A 70 -11.94 28.93 -15.85
N VAL A 71 -12.74 28.11 -16.54
CA VAL A 71 -13.53 27.04 -15.89
C VAL A 71 -12.61 26.01 -15.25
N LEU A 72 -11.61 25.52 -15.99
CA LEU A 72 -10.64 24.52 -15.50
C LEU A 72 -9.85 25.04 -14.29
N LEU A 73 -9.46 26.32 -14.31
CA LEU A 73 -8.67 26.90 -13.22
C LEU A 73 -9.51 27.10 -11.95
N LEU A 74 -10.74 27.58 -12.06
CA LEU A 74 -11.67 27.71 -10.93
C LEU A 74 -12.08 26.34 -10.40
N TYR A 75 -12.34 25.38 -11.29
CA TYR A 75 -12.59 23.98 -10.95
C TYR A 75 -11.41 23.39 -10.16
N ARG A 76 -10.16 23.67 -10.58
CA ARG A 76 -8.94 23.25 -9.87
C ARG A 76 -8.91 23.78 -8.45
N LEU A 77 -9.13 25.09 -8.31
CA LEU A 77 -9.09 25.77 -7.03
C LEU A 77 -10.12 25.19 -6.06
N PHE A 78 -11.37 25.03 -6.50
CA PHE A 78 -12.41 24.46 -5.64
C PHE A 78 -12.15 22.99 -5.30
N SER A 79 -11.69 22.20 -6.26
CA SER A 79 -11.37 20.78 -6.05
C SER A 79 -10.23 20.58 -5.04
N GLN A 80 -9.17 21.40 -5.13
CA GLN A 80 -8.04 21.38 -4.18
C GLN A 80 -8.44 21.75 -2.74
N GLU A 81 -9.54 22.48 -2.56
CA GLU A 81 -10.07 22.86 -1.25
C GLU A 81 -11.25 21.98 -0.80
N GLY A 82 -11.56 20.89 -1.53
CA GLY A 82 -12.67 19.98 -1.20
C GLY A 82 -14.06 20.59 -1.39
N LEU A 83 -14.17 21.72 -2.10
CA LEU A 83 -15.42 22.41 -2.41
C LEU A 83 -16.07 21.81 -3.67
N THR A 84 -16.42 20.52 -3.59
CA THR A 84 -16.89 19.74 -4.74
C THR A 84 -18.17 20.32 -5.38
N LYS A 85 -19.08 20.89 -4.57
CA LYS A 85 -20.32 21.49 -5.08
C LYS A 85 -20.04 22.72 -5.94
N GLU A 86 -19.17 23.61 -5.46
CA GLU A 86 -18.76 24.81 -6.19
C GLU A 86 -17.94 24.47 -7.44
N ALA A 87 -17.05 23.47 -7.35
CA ALA A 87 -16.34 22.94 -8.51
C ALA A 87 -17.32 22.46 -9.58
N GLN A 88 -18.34 21.67 -9.19
CA GLN A 88 -19.36 21.16 -10.09
C GLN A 88 -20.20 22.28 -10.73
N GLN A 89 -20.65 23.24 -9.91
CA GLN A 89 -21.44 24.37 -10.37
C GLN A 89 -20.70 25.22 -11.41
N THR A 90 -19.38 25.33 -11.30
CA THR A 90 -18.54 26.13 -12.20
C THR A 90 -18.68 25.66 -13.64
N TYR A 91 -18.48 24.36 -13.91
CA TYR A 91 -18.57 23.84 -15.28
C TYR A 91 -20.02 23.63 -15.74
N GLU A 92 -20.95 23.26 -14.86
CA GLU A 92 -22.36 23.08 -15.23
C GLU A 92 -23.00 24.40 -15.67
N THR A 93 -22.69 25.50 -15.00
CA THR A 93 -23.18 26.83 -15.37
C THR A 93 -22.60 27.27 -16.70
N ALA A 94 -21.29 27.02 -16.91
CA ALA A 94 -20.61 27.33 -18.16
C ALA A 94 -21.21 26.54 -19.34
N LEU A 95 -21.37 25.22 -19.21
CA LEU A 95 -21.94 24.36 -20.24
C LEU A 95 -23.41 24.66 -20.54
N ARG A 96 -24.20 25.01 -19.52
CA ARG A 96 -25.61 25.40 -19.71
C ARG A 96 -25.74 26.68 -20.54
N LYS A 97 -24.85 27.65 -20.32
CA LYS A 97 -24.86 28.95 -21.01
C LYS A 97 -24.14 28.90 -22.37
N PHE A 98 -23.09 28.08 -22.47
CA PHE A 98 -22.23 27.95 -23.64
C PHE A 98 -21.95 26.46 -23.97
N PRO A 99 -22.93 25.72 -24.52
CA PRO A 99 -22.77 24.30 -24.86
C PRO A 99 -21.59 24.02 -25.82
N ILE A 100 -21.22 25.00 -26.65
CA ILE A 100 -20.07 24.93 -27.58
C ILE A 100 -18.71 24.69 -26.88
N LEU A 101 -18.63 24.94 -25.57
CA LEU A 101 -17.43 24.62 -24.78
C LEU A 101 -17.27 23.12 -24.53
N GLY A 102 -18.37 22.35 -24.58
CA GLY A 102 -18.43 20.92 -24.23
C GLY A 102 -17.30 20.06 -24.81
N PRO A 103 -17.09 20.06 -26.14
CA PRO A 103 -16.09 19.20 -26.79
C PRO A 103 -14.65 19.42 -26.30
N LYS A 104 -14.31 20.63 -25.84
CA LYS A 104 -12.97 20.94 -25.32
C LYS A 104 -12.90 20.86 -23.80
N LEU A 105 -13.95 21.31 -23.11
CA LEU A 105 -13.97 21.42 -21.66
C LEU A 105 -14.13 20.06 -20.97
N LEU A 106 -14.97 19.17 -21.49
CA LEU A 106 -15.27 17.88 -20.85
C LEU A 106 -14.06 16.92 -20.84
N PRO A 107 -13.32 16.72 -21.95
CA PRO A 107 -12.09 15.92 -21.92
C PRO A 107 -11.04 16.51 -20.96
N ALA A 108 -10.84 17.83 -20.99
CA ALA A 108 -9.89 18.49 -20.10
C ALA A 108 -10.28 18.35 -18.60
N LEU A 109 -11.58 18.35 -18.27
CA LEU A 109 -12.05 18.08 -16.90
C LEU A 109 -11.82 16.63 -16.49
N ILE A 110 -11.94 15.67 -17.41
CA ILE A 110 -11.64 14.24 -17.17
C ILE A 110 -10.15 14.08 -16.91
N GLU A 111 -9.28 14.67 -17.74
CA GLU A 111 -7.83 14.68 -17.53
C GLU A 111 -7.47 15.30 -16.18
N GLN A 112 -8.09 16.43 -15.82
CA GLN A 112 -7.86 17.10 -14.55
C GLN A 112 -8.41 16.32 -13.34
N MET A 113 -9.39 15.44 -13.53
CA MET A 113 -9.86 14.53 -12.46
C MET A 113 -8.84 13.43 -12.17
N VAL A 114 -8.02 13.09 -13.17
CA VAL A 114 -6.94 12.11 -13.07
C VAL A 114 -5.63 12.89 -13.06
N ASP A 115 -5.45 13.82 -12.11
CA ASP A 115 -4.29 14.72 -12.05
C ASP A 115 -3.08 14.16 -11.28
N GLY A 116 -3.20 12.95 -10.74
CA GLY A 116 -2.16 12.32 -9.91
C GLY A 116 -2.09 12.87 -8.48
N VAL A 117 -3.02 13.74 -8.08
CA VAL A 117 -3.01 14.38 -6.75
C VAL A 117 -4.24 14.00 -5.95
N THR A 118 -5.41 13.95 -6.60
CA THR A 118 -6.68 13.66 -5.94
C THR A 118 -7.21 12.27 -6.29
N PRO A 119 -7.85 11.56 -5.35
CA PRO A 119 -8.54 10.30 -5.65
C PRO A 119 -9.64 10.51 -6.71
N ILE A 120 -9.78 9.54 -7.61
CA ILE A 120 -10.80 9.59 -8.67
C ILE A 120 -12.18 9.47 -8.04
N ASN A 121 -13.02 10.48 -8.25
CA ASN A 121 -14.42 10.44 -7.85
C ASN A 121 -15.26 9.78 -8.96
N ILE A 122 -15.57 8.49 -8.82
CA ILE A 122 -16.31 7.70 -9.81
C ILE A 122 -17.68 8.33 -10.16
N LYS A 123 -18.40 8.89 -9.19
CA LYS A 123 -19.69 9.56 -9.46
C LYS A 123 -19.53 10.81 -10.31
N GLN A 124 -18.44 11.54 -10.11
CA GLN A 124 -18.18 12.72 -10.90
C GLN A 124 -17.67 12.36 -12.29
N MET A 125 -16.83 11.32 -12.39
CA MET A 125 -16.37 10.77 -13.65
C MET A 125 -17.56 10.31 -14.51
N GLU A 126 -18.50 9.58 -13.92
CA GLU A 126 -19.74 9.16 -14.58
C GLU A 126 -20.51 10.36 -15.13
N LYS A 127 -20.73 11.41 -14.32
CA LYS A 127 -21.42 12.63 -14.79
C LYS A 127 -20.73 13.30 -15.97
N LEU A 128 -19.40 13.42 -15.93
CA LEU A 128 -18.64 14.06 -17.01
C LEU A 128 -18.71 13.23 -18.29
N LEU A 129 -18.55 11.90 -18.18
CA LEU A 129 -18.65 10.99 -19.32
C LEU A 129 -20.07 10.93 -19.90
N MET A 130 -21.09 11.00 -19.05
CA MET A 130 -22.49 11.13 -19.46
C MET A 130 -22.80 12.44 -20.19
N GLN A 131 -22.10 13.53 -19.87
CA GLN A 131 -22.20 14.76 -20.63
C GLN A 131 -21.41 14.68 -21.93
N LEU A 132 -20.22 14.08 -21.90
CA LEU A 132 -19.35 13.92 -23.06
C LEU A 132 -20.04 13.10 -24.16
N GLN A 133 -20.62 11.95 -23.81
CA GLN A 133 -21.33 11.11 -24.79
C GLN A 133 -22.50 11.84 -25.45
N LYS A 134 -23.20 12.73 -24.73
CA LYS A 134 -24.30 13.53 -25.31
C LYS A 134 -23.84 14.58 -26.31
N VAL A 135 -22.61 15.08 -26.14
CA VAL A 135 -22.03 16.12 -26.99
C VAL A 135 -21.30 15.52 -28.19
N SER A 136 -20.53 14.46 -27.95
CA SER A 136 -19.70 13.76 -28.94
C SER A 136 -20.52 12.78 -29.78
N GLY A 137 -21.34 11.94 -29.14
CA GLY A 137 -22.07 10.86 -29.78
C GLY A 137 -21.22 9.68 -30.26
N GLU A 138 -19.89 9.72 -30.06
CA GLU A 138 -19.00 8.63 -30.47
C GLU A 138 -19.22 7.35 -29.65
N THR A 139 -19.14 6.20 -30.32
CA THR A 139 -19.25 4.87 -29.70
C THR A 139 -18.33 4.73 -28.47
N LYS A 140 -17.07 5.23 -28.56
CA LYS A 140 -16.13 5.15 -27.43
C LYS A 140 -16.66 5.88 -26.20
N ASP A 141 -17.26 7.06 -26.38
CA ASP A 141 -17.73 7.88 -25.27
C ASP A 141 -19.00 7.29 -24.64
N VAL A 142 -19.85 6.64 -25.44
CA VAL A 142 -20.99 5.86 -24.95
C VAL A 142 -20.52 4.72 -24.05
N TYR A 143 -19.54 3.93 -24.49
CA TYR A 143 -19.00 2.83 -23.70
C TYR A 143 -18.20 3.31 -22.49
N ASN A 144 -17.46 4.43 -22.58
CA ASN A 144 -16.80 5.04 -21.42
C ASN A 144 -17.84 5.45 -20.35
N ALA A 145 -18.95 6.07 -20.75
CA ALA A 145 -20.03 6.45 -19.84
C ALA A 145 -20.73 5.21 -19.23
N ALA A 146 -21.01 4.19 -20.04
CA ALA A 146 -21.61 2.94 -19.57
C ALA A 146 -20.68 2.18 -18.62
N PHE A 147 -19.39 2.14 -18.90
CA PHE A 147 -18.38 1.57 -18.02
C PHE A 147 -18.34 2.32 -16.68
N ALA A 148 -18.37 3.65 -16.68
CA ALA A 148 -18.40 4.43 -15.44
C ALA A 148 -19.63 4.13 -14.58
N CYS A 149 -20.79 3.85 -15.19
CA CYS A 149 -21.97 3.37 -14.47
C CYS A 149 -21.72 2.00 -13.81
N SER A 150 -20.99 1.10 -14.48
CA SER A 150 -20.70 -0.26 -13.99
C SER A 150 -19.77 -0.28 -12.76
N LEU A 151 -19.02 0.79 -12.51
CA LEU A 151 -18.11 0.93 -11.36
C LEU A 151 -18.85 1.18 -10.04
N MET A 152 -20.18 1.37 -10.08
CA MET A 152 -21.03 1.54 -8.90
C MET A 152 -21.99 0.35 -8.80
N PRO A 153 -21.52 -0.84 -8.40
CA PRO A 153 -22.28 -2.09 -8.51
C PRO A 153 -23.56 -2.10 -7.66
N THR A 154 -23.61 -1.31 -6.58
CA THR A 154 -24.79 -1.20 -5.71
C THR A 154 -25.84 -0.22 -6.21
N ASP A 155 -25.54 0.62 -7.20
CA ASP A 155 -26.47 1.63 -7.73
C ASP A 155 -27.25 1.06 -8.92
N THR A 156 -28.40 0.45 -8.63
CA THR A 156 -29.22 -0.21 -9.67
C THR A 156 -29.70 0.75 -10.75
N LEU A 157 -29.97 2.02 -10.41
CA LEU A 157 -30.45 3.01 -11.37
C LEU A 157 -29.34 3.38 -12.36
N LEU A 158 -28.12 3.60 -11.87
CA LEU A 158 -26.98 3.89 -12.75
C LEU A 158 -26.63 2.68 -13.63
N ASN A 159 -26.65 1.46 -13.08
CA ASN A 159 -26.42 0.28 -13.92
C ASN A 159 -27.50 0.10 -14.99
N GLN A 160 -28.78 0.35 -14.67
CA GLN A 160 -29.86 0.35 -15.67
C GLN A 160 -29.68 1.43 -16.75
N LEU A 161 -29.22 2.61 -16.36
CA LEU A 161 -28.86 3.66 -17.30
C LEU A 161 -27.73 3.21 -18.23
N GLY A 162 -26.68 2.60 -17.66
CA GLY A 162 -25.57 2.02 -18.42
C GLY A 162 -26.04 1.01 -19.47
N VAL A 163 -26.93 0.08 -19.10
CA VAL A 163 -27.52 -0.88 -20.05
C VAL A 163 -28.24 -0.16 -21.18
N LYS A 164 -29.10 0.82 -20.88
CA LYS A 164 -29.83 1.60 -21.88
C LYS A 164 -28.93 2.38 -22.85
N LEU A 165 -27.74 2.79 -22.41
CA LEU A 165 -26.78 3.50 -23.27
C LEU A 165 -26.22 2.56 -24.34
N VAL A 166 -25.88 1.33 -23.97
CA VAL A 166 -25.25 0.36 -24.85
C VAL A 166 -26.24 -0.48 -25.67
N GLU A 167 -27.51 -0.55 -25.27
CA GLU A 167 -28.57 -1.28 -26.00
C GLU A 167 -28.69 -0.89 -27.49
N LYS A 168 -28.40 0.38 -27.81
CA LYS A 168 -28.53 0.93 -29.17
C LYS A 168 -27.24 0.86 -29.97
N VAL A 169 -26.16 0.38 -29.37
CA VAL A 169 -24.82 0.35 -29.96
C VAL A 169 -24.42 -1.09 -30.17
N ALA A 170 -23.88 -1.41 -31.35
CA ALA A 170 -23.41 -2.75 -31.62
C ALA A 170 -22.20 -3.09 -30.72
N VAL A 171 -22.13 -4.36 -30.30
CA VAL A 171 -20.96 -4.91 -29.62
C VAL A 171 -20.02 -5.46 -30.68
N GLU A 172 -18.87 -4.83 -30.87
CA GLU A 172 -17.90 -5.12 -31.93
C GLU A 172 -16.73 -5.97 -31.42
N ASN A 173 -16.39 -5.87 -30.13
CA ASN A 173 -15.24 -6.54 -29.53
C ASN A 173 -15.52 -7.02 -28.09
N THR A 174 -14.57 -7.78 -27.55
CA THR A 174 -14.65 -8.36 -26.20
C THR A 174 -14.70 -7.29 -25.11
N GLN A 175 -13.99 -6.17 -25.25
CA GLN A 175 -14.01 -5.10 -24.23
C GLN A 175 -15.40 -4.45 -24.11
N GLN A 176 -16.09 -4.23 -25.22
CA GLN A 176 -17.46 -3.75 -25.23
C GLN A 176 -18.43 -4.79 -24.64
N LEU A 177 -18.25 -6.07 -24.97
CA LEU A 177 -19.01 -7.16 -24.36
C LEU A 177 -18.80 -7.23 -22.84
N TYR A 178 -17.57 -6.98 -22.37
CA TYR A 178 -17.27 -6.91 -20.93
C TYR A 178 -18.11 -5.82 -20.24
N VAL A 179 -18.24 -4.63 -20.81
CA VAL A 179 -19.09 -3.56 -20.23
C VAL A 179 -20.55 -4.01 -20.14
N VAL A 180 -21.10 -4.58 -21.21
CA VAL A 180 -22.48 -5.08 -21.25
C VAL A 180 -22.70 -6.17 -20.19
N THR A 181 -21.82 -7.16 -20.14
CA THR A 181 -21.93 -8.29 -19.20
C THR A 181 -21.74 -7.86 -17.75
N LYS A 182 -20.79 -6.96 -17.47
CA LYS A 182 -20.58 -6.38 -16.13
C LYS A 182 -21.80 -5.62 -15.62
N LEU A 183 -22.42 -4.77 -16.45
CA LEU A 183 -23.64 -4.05 -16.09
C LEU A 183 -24.80 -4.99 -15.74
N ASN A 184 -25.05 -5.99 -16.59
CA ASN A 184 -26.11 -6.97 -16.35
C ASN A 184 -25.80 -7.85 -15.12
N SER A 185 -24.53 -8.20 -14.90
CA SER A 185 -24.06 -8.91 -13.70
C SER A 185 -24.33 -8.10 -12.43
N ASN A 186 -24.04 -6.80 -12.42
CA ASN A 186 -24.33 -5.92 -11.29
C ASN A 186 -25.84 -5.87 -10.99
N LEU A 187 -26.68 -5.91 -12.03
CA LEU A 187 -28.14 -5.98 -11.93
C LEU A 187 -28.67 -7.38 -11.60
N ARG A 188 -27.79 -8.39 -11.49
CA ARG A 188 -28.14 -9.81 -11.32
C ARG A 188 -29.05 -10.34 -12.43
N GLN A 189 -28.95 -9.76 -13.62
CA GLN A 189 -29.65 -10.19 -14.83
C GLN A 189 -28.81 -11.23 -15.56
N TRP A 190 -28.66 -12.40 -14.93
CA TRP A 190 -27.76 -13.46 -15.38
C TRP A 190 -28.13 -14.02 -16.76
N ASP A 191 -29.42 -14.16 -17.06
CA ASP A 191 -29.88 -14.60 -18.37
C ASP A 191 -29.48 -13.62 -19.49
N ALA A 192 -29.50 -12.31 -19.21
CA ALA A 192 -29.04 -11.30 -20.15
C ALA A 192 -27.52 -11.37 -20.40
N VAL A 193 -26.73 -11.74 -19.38
CA VAL A 193 -25.29 -12.01 -19.54
C VAL A 193 -25.05 -13.21 -20.46
N ILE A 194 -25.81 -14.30 -20.25
CA ILE A 194 -25.75 -15.52 -21.07
C ILE A 194 -26.12 -15.18 -22.53
N ASP A 195 -27.24 -14.50 -22.74
CA ASP A 195 -27.75 -14.19 -24.08
C ASP A 195 -26.83 -13.24 -24.85
N ALA A 196 -26.30 -12.21 -24.19
CA ALA A 196 -25.33 -11.30 -24.81
C ALA A 196 -24.06 -12.04 -25.25
N THR A 197 -23.53 -12.90 -24.38
CA THR A 197 -22.30 -13.66 -24.66
C THR A 197 -22.50 -14.67 -25.80
N GLU A 198 -23.61 -15.42 -25.79
CA GLU A 198 -23.93 -16.39 -26.84
C GLU A 198 -24.22 -15.71 -28.18
N THR A 199 -24.90 -14.56 -28.16
CA THR A 199 -25.13 -13.76 -29.37
C THR A 199 -23.81 -13.27 -29.96
N PHE A 200 -22.88 -12.81 -29.13
CA PHE A 200 -21.55 -12.40 -29.58
C PHE A 200 -20.77 -13.55 -30.20
N LYS A 201 -20.70 -14.72 -29.54
CA LYS A 201 -20.03 -15.92 -30.09
C LYS A 201 -20.57 -16.31 -31.47
N LYS A 202 -21.89 -16.21 -31.68
CA LYS A 202 -22.52 -16.52 -32.97
C LYS A 202 -22.17 -15.52 -34.07
N LYS A 203 -22.09 -14.23 -33.74
CA LYS A 203 -21.79 -13.16 -34.71
C LYS A 203 -20.30 -13.07 -35.04
N SER A 204 -19.46 -13.35 -34.06
CA SER A 204 -18.01 -13.14 -34.11
C SER A 204 -17.28 -14.47 -33.85
N ALA A 205 -17.59 -15.50 -34.64
CA ALA A 205 -17.08 -16.86 -34.45
C ALA A 205 -15.54 -16.95 -34.49
N GLU A 206 -14.87 -15.97 -35.10
CA GLU A 206 -13.41 -15.88 -35.17
C GLU A 206 -12.78 -15.17 -33.96
N ILE A 207 -13.57 -14.46 -33.13
CA ILE A 207 -13.09 -13.72 -31.98
C ILE A 207 -13.23 -14.59 -30.73
N ALA A 208 -12.10 -15.03 -30.18
CA ALA A 208 -12.07 -15.72 -28.90
C ALA A 208 -12.52 -14.79 -27.75
N LEU A 209 -13.20 -15.35 -26.76
CA LEU A 209 -13.57 -14.61 -25.56
C LEU A 209 -12.35 -14.41 -24.65
N ASP A 210 -12.22 -13.20 -24.12
CA ASP A 210 -11.26 -12.90 -23.06
C ASP A 210 -11.63 -13.64 -21.76
N LEU A 211 -10.63 -14.03 -20.96
CA LEU A 211 -10.81 -14.81 -19.73
C LEU A 211 -11.75 -14.14 -18.72
N GLU A 212 -11.71 -12.81 -18.62
CA GLU A 212 -12.63 -12.05 -17.76
C GLU A 212 -14.10 -12.23 -18.16
N ILE A 213 -14.40 -12.28 -19.47
CA ILE A 213 -15.77 -12.52 -19.97
C ILE A 213 -16.15 -13.98 -19.77
N GLU A 214 -15.22 -14.90 -20.01
CA GLU A 214 -15.45 -16.31 -19.72
C GLU A 214 -15.80 -16.55 -18.25
N THR A 215 -15.12 -15.84 -17.33
CA THR A 215 -15.39 -15.90 -15.89
C THR A 215 -16.81 -15.40 -15.57
N LEU A 216 -17.20 -14.24 -16.10
CA LEU A 216 -18.56 -13.70 -15.92
C LEU A 216 -19.64 -14.60 -16.55
N TYR A 217 -19.35 -15.21 -17.69
CA TYR A 217 -20.26 -16.14 -18.36
C TYR A 217 -20.46 -17.41 -17.52
N VAL A 218 -19.38 -17.99 -16.98
CA VAL A 218 -19.45 -19.14 -16.08
C VAL A 218 -20.21 -18.79 -14.80
N GLU A 219 -19.95 -17.63 -14.20
CA GLU A 219 -20.71 -17.14 -13.06
C GLU A 219 -22.20 -17.03 -13.37
N ALA A 220 -22.56 -16.41 -14.50
CA ALA A 220 -23.96 -16.29 -14.93
C ALA A 220 -24.63 -17.65 -15.15
N LEU A 221 -23.94 -18.63 -15.74
CA LEU A 221 -24.46 -19.99 -15.90
C LEU A 221 -24.72 -20.67 -14.55
N ILE A 222 -23.85 -20.48 -13.55
CA ILE A 222 -24.04 -21.01 -12.20
C ILE A 222 -25.23 -20.34 -11.51
N GLN A 223 -25.30 -19.01 -11.57
CA GLN A 223 -26.36 -18.24 -10.90
C GLN A 223 -27.75 -18.47 -11.53
N SER A 224 -27.83 -18.63 -12.86
CA SER A 224 -29.05 -19.06 -13.57
C SER A 224 -29.31 -20.57 -13.50
N GLN A 225 -28.47 -21.34 -12.79
CA GLN A 225 -28.56 -22.81 -12.68
C GLN A 225 -28.61 -23.54 -14.03
N ASN A 226 -27.92 -22.99 -15.04
CA ASN A 226 -27.87 -23.56 -16.39
C ASN A 226 -26.74 -24.60 -16.51
N TRP A 227 -26.90 -25.69 -15.77
CA TRP A 227 -25.87 -26.73 -15.59
C TRP A 227 -25.50 -27.43 -16.90
N THR A 228 -26.44 -27.63 -17.81
CA THR A 228 -26.19 -28.24 -19.12
C THR A 228 -25.25 -27.38 -19.95
N LYS A 229 -25.50 -26.07 -20.04
CA LYS A 229 -24.59 -25.15 -20.76
C LYS A 229 -23.24 -25.06 -20.05
N LEU A 230 -23.20 -25.08 -18.72
CA LEU A 230 -21.95 -25.09 -17.96
C LEU A 230 -21.10 -26.32 -18.26
N ARG A 231 -21.72 -27.52 -18.29
CA ARG A 231 -21.06 -28.77 -18.69
C ARG A 231 -20.50 -28.66 -20.11
N ILE A 232 -21.33 -28.22 -21.08
CA ILE A 232 -20.92 -28.08 -22.49
C ILE A 232 -19.75 -27.10 -22.62
N HIS A 233 -19.76 -26.00 -21.87
CA HIS A 233 -18.71 -24.99 -21.92
C HIS A 233 -17.38 -25.46 -21.31
N THR A 234 -17.44 -26.20 -20.20
CA THR A 234 -16.25 -26.61 -19.43
C THR A 234 -15.61 -27.90 -19.95
N LEU A 235 -16.40 -28.84 -20.47
CA LEU A 235 -15.92 -30.13 -20.99
C LEU A 235 -14.74 -30.02 -21.99
N PRO A 236 -14.80 -29.22 -23.07
CA PRO A 236 -13.69 -29.14 -24.03
C PRO A 236 -12.42 -28.50 -23.43
N LYS A 237 -12.54 -27.77 -22.32
CA LYS A 237 -11.41 -27.10 -21.65
C LYS A 237 -10.66 -28.02 -20.69
N LEU A 238 -11.25 -29.15 -20.28
CA LEU A 238 -10.61 -30.10 -19.35
C LEU A 238 -9.30 -30.67 -19.91
N THR A 239 -9.22 -30.84 -21.23
CA THR A 239 -8.06 -31.43 -21.91
C THR A 239 -7.03 -30.40 -22.36
N THR A 240 -7.43 -29.13 -22.54
CA THR A 240 -6.62 -28.10 -23.22
C THR A 240 -6.20 -26.93 -22.33
N PHE A 241 -7.01 -26.53 -21.34
CA PHE A 241 -6.82 -25.29 -20.59
C PHE A 241 -6.07 -25.46 -19.26
N ASN A 242 -6.08 -26.68 -18.68
CA ASN A 242 -5.43 -27.02 -17.40
C ASN A 242 -5.77 -26.10 -16.21
N ASP A 243 -7.01 -25.60 -16.13
CA ASP A 243 -7.45 -24.71 -15.06
C ASP A 243 -8.26 -25.46 -14.00
N TYR A 244 -7.87 -25.31 -12.73
CA TYR A 244 -8.53 -26.01 -11.63
C TYR A 244 -9.96 -25.49 -11.39
N SER A 245 -10.19 -24.18 -11.51
CA SER A 245 -11.52 -23.58 -11.32
C SER A 245 -12.54 -24.12 -12.33
N THR A 246 -12.11 -24.30 -13.58
CA THR A 246 -12.89 -24.92 -14.65
C THR A 246 -13.29 -26.36 -14.30
N ILE A 247 -12.38 -27.14 -13.71
CA ILE A 247 -12.65 -28.51 -13.26
C ILE A 247 -13.66 -28.50 -12.11
N LEU A 248 -13.52 -27.59 -11.13
CA LEU A 248 -14.50 -27.43 -10.04
C LEU A 248 -15.90 -27.14 -10.58
N ASN A 249 -16.01 -26.22 -11.53
CA ASN A 249 -17.27 -25.85 -12.18
C ASN A 249 -17.87 -27.01 -12.99
N PHE A 250 -17.04 -27.82 -13.63
CA PHE A 250 -17.48 -29.03 -14.34
C PHE A 250 -18.03 -30.09 -13.38
N ILE A 251 -17.33 -30.37 -12.27
CA ILE A 251 -17.81 -31.29 -11.22
C ILE A 251 -19.14 -30.81 -10.64
N LEU A 252 -19.25 -29.50 -10.36
CA LEU A 252 -20.48 -28.88 -9.88
C LEU A 252 -21.63 -29.08 -10.88
N ALA A 253 -21.39 -28.82 -12.17
CA ALA A 253 -22.41 -29.00 -13.21
C ALA A 253 -22.91 -30.45 -13.28
N LEU A 254 -22.01 -31.43 -13.29
CA LEU A 254 -22.38 -32.84 -13.36
C LEU A 254 -23.15 -33.31 -12.12
N ARG A 255 -22.73 -32.86 -10.93
CA ARG A 255 -23.44 -33.14 -9.68
C ARG A 255 -24.87 -32.62 -9.70
N GLN A 256 -25.07 -31.39 -10.18
CA GLN A 256 -26.41 -30.79 -10.28
C GLN A 256 -27.27 -31.44 -11.37
N LEU A 257 -26.65 -32.03 -12.40
CA LEU A 257 -27.31 -32.87 -13.40
C LEU A 257 -27.56 -34.31 -12.91
N ALA A 258 -27.31 -34.59 -11.62
CA ALA A 258 -27.46 -35.90 -11.00
C ALA A 258 -26.65 -37.02 -11.68
N GLU A 259 -25.53 -36.67 -12.29
CA GLU A 259 -24.57 -37.64 -12.83
C GLU A 259 -23.95 -38.43 -11.68
N SER A 260 -23.67 -39.71 -11.91
CA SER A 260 -23.09 -40.55 -10.86
C SER A 260 -21.62 -40.18 -10.59
N PHE A 261 -21.14 -40.50 -9.38
CA PHE A 261 -19.74 -40.35 -9.01
C PHE A 261 -18.81 -41.03 -10.03
N ASN A 262 -19.10 -42.28 -10.41
CA ASN A 262 -18.27 -43.07 -11.33
C ASN A 262 -18.26 -42.46 -12.75
N ALA A 263 -19.42 -42.08 -13.28
CA ALA A 263 -19.51 -41.46 -14.61
C ALA A 263 -18.75 -40.12 -14.65
N THR A 264 -18.86 -39.32 -13.58
CA THR A 264 -18.08 -38.07 -13.47
C THR A 264 -16.59 -38.35 -13.41
N LYS A 265 -16.17 -39.34 -12.62
CA LYS A 265 -14.76 -39.73 -12.51
C LYS A 265 -14.19 -40.18 -13.85
N GLU A 266 -14.92 -40.98 -14.63
CA GLU A 266 -14.50 -41.41 -15.99
C GLU A 266 -14.25 -40.22 -16.91
N LEU A 267 -15.08 -39.17 -16.83
CA LEU A 267 -14.86 -37.93 -17.59
C LEU A 267 -13.61 -37.18 -17.09
N LEU A 268 -13.35 -37.15 -15.78
CA LEU A 268 -12.13 -36.55 -15.22
C LEU A 268 -10.87 -37.34 -15.59
N ASP A 269 -10.97 -38.65 -15.89
CA ASP A 269 -9.84 -39.47 -16.31
C ASP A 269 -9.24 -38.96 -17.65
N THR A 270 -10.01 -38.21 -18.45
CA THR A 270 -9.56 -37.55 -19.69
C THR A 270 -8.57 -36.40 -19.47
N ILE A 271 -8.46 -35.87 -18.24
CA ILE A 271 -7.54 -34.78 -17.92
C ILE A 271 -6.09 -35.29 -18.04
N PRO A 272 -5.27 -34.74 -18.95
CA PRO A 272 -3.89 -35.22 -19.12
C PRO A 272 -2.96 -34.75 -18.00
N PHE A 273 -3.37 -33.72 -17.24
CA PHE A 273 -2.57 -33.07 -16.22
C PHE A 273 -2.65 -33.79 -14.88
N LYS A 274 -1.65 -34.62 -14.58
CA LYS A 274 -1.59 -35.50 -13.40
C LYS A 274 -1.98 -34.80 -12.08
N ARG A 275 -1.43 -33.62 -11.78
CA ARG A 275 -1.72 -32.86 -10.54
C ARG A 275 -3.21 -32.51 -10.44
N ASN A 276 -3.75 -31.82 -11.43
CA ASN A 276 -5.13 -31.35 -11.41
C ASN A 276 -6.14 -32.50 -11.49
N ARG A 277 -5.81 -33.60 -12.18
CA ARG A 277 -6.62 -34.83 -12.18
C ARG A 277 -6.69 -35.49 -10.81
N LEU A 278 -5.59 -35.57 -10.08
CA LEU A 278 -5.60 -36.17 -8.75
C LEU A 278 -6.36 -35.28 -7.75
N LEU A 279 -6.19 -33.94 -7.82
CA LEU A 279 -6.98 -33.01 -7.02
C LEU A 279 -8.47 -33.06 -7.38
N SER A 280 -8.82 -33.31 -8.64
CA SER A 280 -10.22 -33.39 -9.04
C SER A 280 -10.92 -34.63 -8.50
N TYR A 281 -10.23 -35.76 -8.33
CA TYR A 281 -10.80 -36.92 -7.64
C TYR A 281 -11.08 -36.63 -6.16
N LEU A 282 -10.15 -35.95 -5.49
CA LEU A 282 -10.29 -35.56 -4.09
C LEU A 282 -11.49 -34.62 -3.92
N GLU A 283 -11.58 -33.59 -4.77
CA GLU A 283 -12.72 -32.69 -4.78
C GLU A 283 -14.03 -33.41 -5.10
N LEU A 284 -14.03 -34.29 -6.11
CA LEU A 284 -15.20 -35.06 -6.48
C LEU A 284 -15.73 -35.87 -5.30
N ALA A 285 -14.85 -36.54 -4.56
CA ALA A 285 -15.23 -37.32 -3.39
C ALA A 285 -15.84 -36.44 -2.28
N VAL A 286 -15.24 -35.28 -2.01
CA VAL A 286 -15.78 -34.30 -1.06
C VAL A 286 -17.17 -33.81 -1.49
N GLN A 287 -17.33 -33.40 -2.75
CA GLN A 287 -18.59 -32.87 -3.27
C GLN A 287 -19.72 -33.91 -3.27
N TYR A 288 -19.41 -35.19 -3.49
CA TYR A 288 -20.38 -36.29 -3.46
C TYR A 288 -20.54 -36.95 -2.09
N ASN A 289 -19.88 -36.44 -1.03
CA ASN A 289 -19.86 -37.04 0.31
C ASN A 289 -19.39 -38.51 0.32
N MET A 290 -18.44 -38.85 -0.55
CA MET A 290 -17.82 -40.17 -0.61
C MET A 290 -16.57 -40.21 0.27
N PRO A 291 -16.14 -41.39 0.76
CA PRO A 291 -14.84 -41.54 1.41
C PRO A 291 -13.71 -41.03 0.50
N HIS A 292 -12.94 -40.07 1.00
CA HIS A 292 -11.95 -39.33 0.21
C HIS A 292 -10.51 -39.60 0.64
N GLU A 293 -10.31 -40.39 1.70
CA GLU A 293 -9.00 -40.74 2.27
C GLU A 293 -8.10 -41.46 1.26
N VAL A 294 -8.68 -42.32 0.41
CA VAL A 294 -7.94 -43.03 -0.65
C VAL A 294 -7.40 -42.05 -1.70
N TYR A 295 -8.18 -41.04 -2.09
CA TYR A 295 -7.76 -40.03 -3.06
C TYR A 295 -6.73 -39.07 -2.46
N LEU A 296 -6.86 -38.77 -1.17
CA LEU A 296 -5.88 -38.00 -0.42
C LEU A 296 -4.52 -38.70 -0.41
N GLN A 297 -4.50 -40.00 -0.07
CA GLN A 297 -3.28 -40.80 -0.10
C GLN A 297 -2.73 -40.94 -1.52
N GLN A 298 -3.57 -41.19 -2.54
CA GLN A 298 -3.14 -41.24 -3.94
C GLN A 298 -2.48 -39.94 -4.39
N TYR A 299 -3.02 -38.79 -3.99
CA TYR A 299 -2.43 -37.49 -4.30
C TYR A 299 -1.03 -37.37 -3.67
N TYR A 300 -0.95 -37.64 -2.37
CA TYR A 300 0.31 -37.60 -1.63
C TYR A 300 1.36 -38.52 -2.24
N ASP A 301 1.06 -39.80 -2.46
CA ASP A 301 2.01 -40.76 -3.03
C ASP A 301 2.54 -40.33 -4.40
N ALA A 302 1.71 -39.67 -5.19
CA ALA A 302 2.05 -39.21 -6.51
C ALA A 302 2.84 -37.89 -6.55
N LEU A 303 2.64 -37.00 -5.57
CA LEU A 303 3.15 -35.61 -5.57
C LEU A 303 4.03 -35.26 -4.37
N LYS A 304 4.27 -36.16 -3.41
CA LYS A 304 5.08 -35.93 -2.19
C LYS A 304 6.49 -35.38 -2.45
N THR A 305 7.07 -35.70 -3.61
CA THR A 305 8.37 -35.19 -4.06
C THR A 305 8.31 -33.76 -4.64
N LYS A 306 7.15 -33.08 -4.54
CA LYS A 306 6.93 -31.69 -4.97
C LYS A 306 6.52 -30.84 -3.77
N LEU A 307 7.13 -29.67 -3.60
CA LEU A 307 6.83 -28.75 -2.50
C LEU A 307 5.39 -28.23 -2.48
N CYS A 308 4.68 -28.30 -3.62
CA CYS A 308 3.27 -27.93 -3.68
C CYS A 308 2.37 -28.94 -2.95
N CYS A 309 2.82 -30.18 -2.72
CA CYS A 309 2.00 -31.25 -2.16
C CYS A 309 1.29 -30.83 -0.87
N PHE A 310 2.04 -30.28 0.08
CA PHE A 310 1.48 -29.76 1.33
C PHE A 310 0.43 -28.67 1.08
N TYR A 311 0.79 -27.64 0.31
CA TYR A 311 -0.10 -26.49 0.05
C TYR A 311 -1.39 -26.89 -0.66
N ASP A 312 -1.33 -27.93 -1.51
CA ASP A 312 -2.45 -28.39 -2.30
C ASP A 312 -3.49 -29.14 -1.46
N ILE A 313 -3.06 -29.97 -0.50
CA ILE A 313 -3.99 -30.85 0.24
C ILE A 313 -4.25 -30.45 1.70
N ARG A 314 -3.47 -29.54 2.30
CA ARG A 314 -3.58 -29.14 3.72
C ARG A 314 -4.95 -28.58 4.15
N HIS A 315 -5.82 -28.23 3.20
CA HIS A 315 -7.15 -27.67 3.47
C HIS A 315 -8.27 -28.72 3.43
N TYR A 316 -7.97 -29.94 2.98
CA TYR A 316 -8.97 -31.00 2.90
C TYR A 316 -9.26 -31.62 4.27
N PRO A 317 -10.48 -32.12 4.50
CA PRO A 317 -10.84 -32.76 5.77
C PRO A 317 -10.11 -34.09 5.96
N LYS A 318 -10.05 -34.58 7.21
CA LYS A 318 -9.49 -35.90 7.58
C LYS A 318 -8.02 -36.11 7.17
N LEU A 319 -7.21 -35.06 7.21
CA LEU A 319 -5.76 -35.19 6.96
C LEU A 319 -5.05 -36.16 7.90
N ASN A 320 -5.60 -36.42 9.09
CA ASN A 320 -5.09 -37.42 10.03
C ASN A 320 -5.10 -38.86 9.48
N ALA A 321 -5.85 -39.13 8.39
CA ALA A 321 -5.81 -40.41 7.70
C ALA A 321 -4.60 -40.57 6.76
N LEU A 322 -3.82 -39.51 6.54
CA LEU A 322 -2.67 -39.51 5.65
C LEU A 322 -1.53 -40.35 6.24
N LYS A 323 -1.05 -41.33 5.48
CA LYS A 323 0.13 -42.15 5.83
C LYS A 323 1.37 -41.50 5.22
N LEU A 324 2.13 -40.82 6.06
CA LEU A 324 3.37 -40.16 5.67
C LEU A 324 4.48 -41.22 5.46
N GLU A 325 5.32 -41.01 4.44
CA GLU A 325 6.49 -41.84 4.20
C GLU A 325 7.60 -41.53 5.23
N GLU A 326 7.99 -42.52 6.02
CA GLU A 326 9.11 -42.40 6.96
C GLU A 326 10.44 -42.76 6.27
N GLY A 327 11.51 -42.01 6.57
CA GLY A 327 12.87 -42.33 6.11
C GLY A 327 13.13 -42.11 4.62
N SER A 328 12.42 -41.18 3.97
CA SER A 328 12.65 -40.85 2.57
C SER A 328 14.03 -40.23 2.33
N ASN A 329 14.64 -40.51 1.17
CA ASN A 329 15.88 -39.84 0.75
C ASN A 329 15.64 -38.56 -0.06
N ASP A 330 14.39 -38.26 -0.40
CA ASP A 330 13.98 -37.06 -1.15
C ASP A 330 13.62 -35.95 -0.16
N SER A 331 14.36 -34.84 -0.21
CA SER A 331 14.18 -33.76 0.76
C SER A 331 12.85 -33.04 0.64
N HIS A 332 12.20 -33.03 -0.52
CA HIS A 332 10.86 -32.47 -0.64
C HIS A 332 9.83 -33.32 0.11
N VAL A 333 10.01 -34.64 0.14
CA VAL A 333 9.16 -35.55 0.93
C VAL A 333 9.35 -35.24 2.42
N GLU A 334 10.59 -35.14 2.88
CA GLU A 334 10.92 -34.79 4.26
C GLU A 334 10.31 -33.44 4.66
N ILE A 335 10.46 -32.40 3.82
CA ILE A 335 9.89 -31.07 4.06
C ILE A 335 8.36 -31.11 4.16
N ASN A 336 7.69 -31.75 3.21
CA ASN A 336 6.24 -31.87 3.22
C ASN A 336 5.75 -32.63 4.47
N ASN A 337 6.46 -33.70 4.84
CA ASN A 337 6.11 -34.50 6.01
C ASN A 337 6.25 -33.69 7.30
N GLN A 338 7.32 -32.91 7.47
CA GLN A 338 7.50 -32.05 8.65
C GLN A 338 6.35 -31.04 8.78
N LYS A 339 5.90 -30.45 7.68
CA LYS A 339 4.73 -29.54 7.70
C LYS A 339 3.44 -30.28 8.05
N PHE A 340 3.22 -31.49 7.55
CA PHE A 340 2.07 -32.31 7.93
C PHE A 340 2.12 -32.73 9.39
N LYS A 341 3.27 -33.20 9.91
CA LYS A 341 3.45 -33.56 11.33
C LYS A 341 3.04 -32.41 12.24
N LEU A 342 3.48 -31.20 11.92
CA LEU A 342 3.18 -30.01 12.71
C LEU A 342 1.68 -29.67 12.77
N ILE A 343 0.93 -29.88 11.68
CA ILE A 343 -0.54 -29.66 11.66
C ILE A 343 -1.29 -30.82 12.33
N LEU A 344 -0.85 -32.06 12.11
CA LEU A 344 -1.65 -33.25 12.39
C LEU A 344 -1.40 -33.86 13.76
N LEU A 345 -0.17 -33.78 14.25
CA LEU A 345 0.26 -34.59 15.38
C LEU A 345 0.36 -33.79 16.68
N GLY A 346 0.30 -32.45 16.62
CA GLY A 346 0.44 -31.60 17.80
C GLY A 346 1.71 -31.92 18.60
N GLU A 347 2.74 -32.41 17.91
CA GLU A 347 3.97 -32.90 18.51
C GLU A 347 4.69 -31.79 19.29
N ASP A 348 5.47 -32.21 20.29
CA ASP A 348 6.40 -31.34 20.98
C ASP A 348 7.31 -30.64 19.95
N TYR A 349 7.23 -29.32 19.88
CA TYR A 349 7.99 -28.50 18.94
C TYR A 349 9.49 -28.76 19.05
N SER A 350 10.00 -29.14 20.22
CA SER A 350 11.43 -29.43 20.41
C SER A 350 11.90 -30.65 19.60
N VAL A 351 11.02 -31.63 19.34
CA VAL A 351 11.32 -32.79 18.51
C VAL A 351 11.37 -32.39 17.04
N ILE A 352 10.33 -31.70 16.57
CA ILE A 352 10.25 -31.20 15.18
C ILE A 352 11.45 -30.30 14.86
N ILE A 353 11.84 -29.40 15.78
CA ILE A 353 12.98 -28.51 15.59
C ILE A 353 14.27 -29.30 15.36
N LYS A 354 14.52 -30.33 16.16
CA LYS A 354 15.72 -31.19 16.03
C LYS A 354 15.71 -32.00 14.74
N GLU A 355 14.57 -32.57 14.35
CA GLU A 355 14.44 -33.30 13.08
C GLU A 355 14.70 -32.39 11.88
N ASN A 356 14.11 -31.18 11.90
CA ASN A 356 14.31 -30.16 10.87
C ASN A 356 15.78 -29.76 10.71
N GLU A 357 16.51 -29.58 11.81
CA GLU A 357 17.96 -29.33 11.77
C GLU A 357 18.73 -30.49 11.14
N ALA A 358 18.40 -31.73 11.51
CA ALA A 358 19.08 -32.91 10.98
C ALA A 358 18.87 -33.07 9.47
N ILE A 359 17.64 -32.82 8.99
CA ILE A 359 17.30 -32.81 7.56
C ILE A 359 18.11 -31.74 6.83
N TYR A 360 18.13 -30.51 7.36
CA TYR A 360 18.87 -29.40 6.77
C TYR A 360 20.36 -29.68 6.66
N GLU A 361 21.01 -30.11 7.75
CA GLU A 361 22.45 -30.39 7.74
C GLU A 361 22.81 -31.56 6.81
N THR A 362 21.94 -32.57 6.73
CA THR A 362 22.11 -33.68 5.78
C THR A 362 22.05 -33.18 4.33
N ALA A 363 21.12 -32.29 4.01
CA ALA A 363 20.99 -31.69 2.69
C ALA A 363 22.20 -30.82 2.33
N CYS A 364 22.66 -29.98 3.26
CA CYS A 364 23.86 -29.17 3.09
C CYS A 364 25.12 -30.02 2.86
N ALA A 365 25.27 -31.13 3.59
CA ALA A 365 26.41 -32.03 3.41
C ALA A 365 26.42 -32.71 2.03
N LYS A 366 25.23 -33.01 1.47
CA LYS A 366 25.06 -33.61 0.14
C LYS A 366 25.32 -32.60 -0.99
N LYS A 367 24.90 -31.33 -0.83
CA LYS A 367 25.04 -30.28 -1.85
C LYS A 367 26.30 -29.43 -1.62
N LYS A 368 27.45 -29.91 -2.11
CA LYS A 368 28.76 -29.21 -1.95
C LYS A 368 28.87 -27.89 -2.72
N SER A 369 28.07 -27.68 -3.76
CA SER A 369 27.98 -26.42 -4.49
C SER A 369 26.57 -26.25 -5.06
N LEU A 370 25.91 -25.17 -4.70
CA LEU A 370 24.65 -24.76 -5.32
C LEU A 370 24.96 -23.98 -6.60
N GLU A 371 24.14 -24.17 -7.64
CA GLU A 371 24.20 -23.26 -8.78
C GLU A 371 23.76 -21.85 -8.34
N ARG A 372 24.26 -20.82 -9.03
CA ARG A 372 23.86 -19.43 -8.75
C ARG A 372 22.35 -19.30 -8.94
N TYR A 373 21.64 -18.83 -7.91
CA TYR A 373 20.17 -18.77 -7.81
C TYR A 373 19.42 -20.08 -7.56
N GLU A 374 20.10 -21.23 -7.39
CA GLU A 374 19.44 -22.43 -6.87
C GLU A 374 19.10 -22.20 -5.39
N LEU A 375 17.80 -22.29 -5.07
CA LEU A 375 17.34 -22.21 -3.69
C LEU A 375 17.44 -23.58 -3.03
N LEU A 376 17.82 -23.60 -1.76
CA LEU A 376 17.75 -24.80 -0.94
C LEU A 376 16.36 -24.89 -0.29
N PRO A 377 15.48 -25.83 -0.70
CA PRO A 377 14.13 -25.95 -0.14
C PRO A 377 14.11 -26.13 1.38
N GLU A 378 15.13 -26.81 1.92
CA GLU A 378 15.33 -27.14 3.32
C GLU A 378 15.51 -25.88 4.19
N ASN A 379 15.89 -24.74 3.59
CA ASN A 379 15.86 -23.45 4.29
C ASN A 379 14.47 -23.15 4.88
N GLU A 380 13.39 -23.65 4.26
CA GLU A 380 12.04 -23.49 4.79
C GLU A 380 11.88 -24.11 6.18
N LEU A 381 12.53 -25.24 6.46
CA LEU A 381 12.50 -25.91 7.76
C LEU A 381 13.22 -25.09 8.84
N ILE A 382 14.34 -24.47 8.48
CA ILE A 382 15.05 -23.58 9.39
C ILE A 382 14.21 -22.35 9.71
N LEU A 383 13.59 -21.73 8.70
CA LEU A 383 12.70 -20.60 8.91
C LEU A 383 11.47 -20.97 9.75
N MET A 384 10.91 -22.17 9.55
CA MET A 384 9.86 -22.72 10.42
C MET A 384 10.34 -22.88 11.86
N ASN A 385 11.55 -23.39 12.09
CA ASN A 385 12.10 -23.54 13.45
C ASN A 385 12.20 -22.19 14.17
N LEU A 386 12.60 -21.12 13.48
CA LEU A 386 12.68 -19.78 14.07
C LEU A 386 11.32 -19.23 14.53
N LEU A 387 10.23 -19.73 13.96
CA LEU A 387 8.86 -19.40 14.35
C LEU A 387 8.35 -20.21 15.55
N LEU A 388 8.73 -21.50 15.58
CA LEU A 388 8.30 -22.45 16.60
C LEU A 388 9.11 -22.34 17.89
N ASP A 389 10.35 -21.88 17.79
CA ASP A 389 11.24 -21.73 18.93
C ASP A 389 11.11 -20.34 19.57
N ASP A 390 10.30 -20.27 20.62
CA ASP A 390 10.13 -19.07 21.44
C ASP A 390 11.30 -18.87 22.44
N ASN A 391 12.15 -19.89 22.67
CA ASN A 391 13.28 -19.82 23.62
C ASN A 391 14.55 -19.24 23.00
N VAL A 392 14.68 -19.29 21.67
CA VAL A 392 15.84 -18.74 20.95
C VAL A 392 15.78 -17.22 21.00
N ASN A 393 16.81 -16.61 21.61
CA ASN A 393 16.91 -15.16 21.64
C ASN A 393 17.21 -14.58 20.24
N ALA A 394 16.95 -13.30 20.03
CA ALA A 394 17.09 -12.68 18.71
C ALA A 394 18.53 -12.71 18.14
N PHE A 395 19.58 -12.84 18.97
CA PHE A 395 20.97 -12.93 18.49
C PHE A 395 21.24 -14.29 17.87
N GLU A 396 20.80 -15.35 18.55
CA GLU A 396 20.90 -16.72 18.05
C GLU A 396 20.06 -16.92 16.78
N LYS A 397 18.87 -16.29 16.69
CA LYS A 397 18.09 -16.23 15.43
C LYS A 397 18.90 -15.60 14.29
N THR A 398 19.56 -14.47 14.58
CA THR A 398 20.37 -13.74 13.60
C THR A 398 21.58 -14.55 13.13
N ASP A 399 22.30 -15.19 14.05
CA ASP A 399 23.46 -16.04 13.73
C ASP A 399 23.06 -17.22 12.85
N ARG A 400 21.96 -17.89 13.20
CA ARG A 400 21.42 -19.00 12.41
C ARG A 400 21.04 -18.57 11.00
N LEU A 401 20.35 -17.43 10.85
CA LEU A 401 20.03 -16.86 9.54
C LEU A 401 21.29 -16.49 8.75
N HIS A 402 22.34 -16.02 9.42
CA HIS A 402 23.61 -15.66 8.78
C HIS A 402 24.31 -16.91 8.24
N SER A 403 24.35 -17.98 9.04
CA SER A 403 24.88 -19.28 8.61
C SER A 403 24.13 -19.81 7.39
N VAL A 404 22.79 -19.75 7.39
CA VAL A 404 21.97 -20.17 6.25
C VAL A 404 22.26 -19.32 5.00
N LEU A 405 22.30 -17.99 5.13
CA LEU A 405 22.64 -17.09 4.01
C LEU A 405 24.06 -17.28 3.50
N SER A 406 25.01 -17.64 4.36
CA SER A 406 26.39 -17.89 3.93
C SER A 406 26.49 -19.09 2.98
N ARG A 407 25.62 -20.10 3.19
CA ARG A 407 25.52 -21.30 2.36
C ARG A 407 24.62 -21.10 1.13
N ASN A 408 23.57 -20.29 1.23
CA ASN A 408 22.66 -19.97 0.12
C ASN A 408 22.36 -18.46 0.04
N PRO A 409 23.30 -17.64 -0.51
CA PRO A 409 23.22 -16.18 -0.44
C PRO A 409 22.02 -15.57 -1.16
N ASP A 410 21.52 -16.22 -2.20
CA ASP A 410 20.46 -15.67 -3.05
C ASP A 410 19.04 -15.97 -2.53
N ASP A 411 18.85 -16.60 -1.36
CA ASP A 411 17.51 -16.89 -0.82
C ASP A 411 16.81 -15.61 -0.30
N PRO A 412 15.76 -15.11 -1.00
CA PRO A 412 15.10 -13.87 -0.62
C PRO A 412 14.33 -14.00 0.70
N ARG A 413 13.86 -15.22 1.05
CA ARG A 413 13.07 -15.46 2.26
C ARG A 413 13.95 -15.32 3.49
N VAL A 414 15.11 -15.99 3.47
CA VAL A 414 16.09 -15.92 4.56
C VAL A 414 16.62 -14.50 4.69
N ARG A 415 16.83 -13.79 3.58
CA ARG A 415 17.26 -12.39 3.57
C ARG A 415 16.22 -11.43 4.16
N MET A 416 14.93 -11.62 3.85
CA MET A 416 13.85 -10.86 4.49
C MET A 416 13.77 -11.13 6.00
N TRP A 417 13.90 -12.40 6.40
CA TRP A 417 13.97 -12.78 7.82
C TRP A 417 15.20 -12.20 8.52
N MET A 418 16.34 -12.14 7.84
CA MET A 418 17.55 -11.50 8.33
C MET A 418 17.31 -10.00 8.57
N MET A 419 16.75 -9.27 7.61
CA MET A 419 16.38 -7.87 7.81
C MET A 419 15.42 -7.68 8.97
N HIS A 420 14.40 -8.54 9.09
CA HIS A 420 13.43 -8.50 10.18
C HIS A 420 14.09 -8.73 11.55
N SER A 421 14.98 -9.71 11.66
CA SER A 421 15.73 -10.01 12.88
C SER A 421 16.68 -8.87 13.25
N LEU A 422 17.43 -8.35 12.28
CA LEU A 422 18.36 -7.23 12.47
C LEU A 422 17.63 -5.94 12.87
N ALA A 423 16.41 -5.72 12.36
CA ALA A 423 15.60 -4.54 12.69
C ALA A 423 15.16 -4.47 14.17
N GLN A 424 15.34 -5.55 14.94
CA GLN A 424 15.16 -5.53 16.39
C GLN A 424 16.29 -4.79 17.12
N TYR A 425 17.39 -4.49 16.42
CA TYR A 425 18.55 -3.79 16.96
C TYR A 425 18.80 -2.46 16.26
N GLY A 426 19.27 -1.46 17.01
CA GLY A 426 19.44 -0.11 16.48
C GLY A 426 20.68 0.10 15.60
N HIS A 427 21.67 -0.80 15.71
CA HIS A 427 23.00 -0.60 15.15
C HIS A 427 23.18 -1.15 13.72
N PHE A 428 22.28 -2.03 13.25
CA PHE A 428 22.42 -2.75 11.97
C PHE A 428 21.85 -2.02 10.76
N THR A 429 21.67 -0.72 10.88
CA THR A 429 21.11 0.12 9.82
C THR A 429 21.80 -0.11 8.47
N GLN A 430 23.14 -0.15 8.43
CA GLN A 430 23.90 -0.40 7.20
C GLN A 430 23.80 -1.85 6.69
N THR A 431 23.79 -2.83 7.60
CA THR A 431 23.64 -4.24 7.23
C THR A 431 22.26 -4.54 6.65
N ILE A 432 21.21 -3.95 7.24
CA ILE A 432 19.84 -4.04 6.73
C ILE A 432 19.78 -3.42 5.33
N LEU A 433 20.38 -2.24 5.12
CA LEU A 433 20.46 -1.61 3.81
C LEU A 433 21.17 -2.49 2.78
N GLY A 434 22.30 -3.10 3.12
CA GLY A 434 23.00 -4.02 2.21
C GLY A 434 22.11 -5.19 1.79
N HIS A 435 21.38 -5.80 2.73
CA HIS A 435 20.42 -6.86 2.39
C HIS A 435 19.25 -6.35 1.55
N PHE A 436 18.76 -5.13 1.81
CA PHE A 436 17.68 -4.50 1.04
C PHE A 436 18.11 -4.21 -0.41
N GLU A 437 19.33 -3.73 -0.61
CA GLU A 437 19.92 -3.47 -1.93
C GLU A 437 20.17 -4.77 -2.71
N ASP A 438 20.66 -5.81 -2.04
CA ASP A 438 20.87 -7.14 -2.63
C ASP A 438 19.56 -7.78 -3.12
N LEU A 439 18.42 -7.49 -2.47
CA LEU A 439 17.09 -7.90 -2.92
C LEU A 439 16.62 -7.14 -4.18
N LYS A 440 17.33 -6.07 -4.58
CA LYS A 440 17.02 -5.23 -5.75
C LYS A 440 15.60 -4.68 -5.74
N ILE A 441 15.12 -4.26 -4.55
CA ILE A 441 13.79 -3.68 -4.35
C ILE A 441 13.62 -2.41 -5.19
N LYS A 442 12.60 -2.38 -6.07
CA LYS A 442 12.35 -1.25 -6.98
C LYS A 442 10.87 -0.98 -7.22
N MET A 443 10.56 0.26 -7.61
CA MET A 443 9.21 0.71 -8.00
C MET A 443 8.13 0.33 -6.97
N ILE A 444 7.08 -0.39 -7.36
CA ILE A 444 5.99 -0.81 -6.47
C ILE A 444 6.45 -1.61 -5.25
N GLN A 445 7.62 -2.27 -5.33
CA GLN A 445 8.18 -2.97 -4.18
C GLN A 445 8.59 -2.01 -3.05
N ILE A 446 8.82 -0.73 -3.37
CA ILE A 446 9.10 0.31 -2.37
C ILE A 446 7.86 0.56 -1.50
N ASP A 447 6.66 0.59 -2.11
CA ASP A 447 5.42 0.81 -1.35
C ASP A 447 5.00 -0.40 -0.50
N THR A 448 5.41 -1.60 -0.92
CA THR A 448 5.04 -2.85 -0.24
C THR A 448 6.10 -3.29 0.78
N LEU A 449 7.39 -3.07 0.53
CA LEU A 449 8.52 -3.57 1.34
C LEU A 449 9.43 -2.45 1.88
N GLY A 450 9.25 -1.19 1.50
CA GLY A 450 10.08 -0.08 1.98
C GLY A 450 10.02 0.14 3.49
N TYR A 451 8.97 -0.37 4.17
CA TYR A 451 8.85 -0.27 5.61
C TYR A 451 9.98 -0.98 6.39
N TYR A 452 10.67 -1.97 5.80
CA TYR A 452 11.81 -2.65 6.43
C TYR A 452 12.99 -1.71 6.73
N ILE A 453 13.09 -0.58 6.02
CA ILE A 453 14.15 0.41 6.16
C ILE A 453 13.61 1.77 6.61
N SER A 454 12.46 1.78 7.29
CA SER A 454 11.85 3.02 7.79
C SER A 454 12.48 3.52 9.11
N ASN A 455 13.17 2.65 9.83
CA ASN A 455 13.74 2.92 11.16
C ASN A 455 15.26 3.13 11.14
N LEU A 456 15.81 3.53 9.99
CA LEU A 456 17.25 3.76 9.85
C LEU A 456 17.70 4.93 10.74
N VAL A 457 18.91 4.82 11.30
CA VAL A 457 19.55 5.93 12.02
C VAL A 457 19.80 7.11 11.06
N PRO A 458 19.61 8.37 11.49
CA PRO A 458 19.94 9.54 10.67
C PRO A 458 21.43 9.61 10.35
N LEU A 459 21.80 9.17 9.15
CA LEU A 459 23.13 9.31 8.56
C LEU A 459 22.97 9.88 7.15
N LYS A 460 23.99 10.58 6.66
CA LYS A 460 23.93 11.20 5.34
C LYS A 460 23.78 10.14 4.24
N GLU A 461 24.48 9.01 4.30
CA GLU A 461 24.32 7.94 3.31
C GLU A 461 22.88 7.39 3.30
N ASN A 462 22.31 7.15 4.49
CA ASN A 462 20.94 6.63 4.63
C ASN A 462 19.91 7.60 4.04
N ALA A 463 20.05 8.89 4.33
CA ALA A 463 19.16 9.90 3.78
C ALA A 463 19.19 9.90 2.25
N MET A 464 20.38 9.75 1.64
CA MET A 464 20.52 9.67 0.18
C MET A 464 19.83 8.45 -0.42
N VAL A 465 19.91 7.28 0.24
CA VAL A 465 19.17 6.08 -0.18
C VAL A 465 17.67 6.34 -0.12
N LEU A 466 17.17 6.88 0.99
CA LEU A 466 15.74 7.19 1.15
C LEU A 466 15.24 8.23 0.14
N PHE A 467 16.03 9.26 -0.19
CA PHE A 467 15.70 10.22 -1.24
C PHE A 467 15.55 9.53 -2.60
N ASN A 468 16.44 8.58 -2.93
CA ASN A 468 16.36 7.86 -4.18
C ASN A 468 15.09 6.99 -4.25
N LEU A 469 14.74 6.31 -3.16
CA LEU A 469 13.51 5.52 -3.08
C LEU A 469 12.27 6.40 -3.18
N TYR A 470 12.29 7.60 -2.61
CA TYR A 470 11.16 8.53 -2.68
C TYR A 470 10.83 8.97 -4.12
N ARG A 471 11.79 8.89 -5.06
CA ARG A 471 11.54 9.23 -6.47
C ARG A 471 10.44 8.38 -7.10
N TYR A 472 10.25 7.13 -6.65
CA TYR A 472 9.12 6.32 -7.09
C TYR A 472 7.78 7.02 -6.84
N TYR A 473 7.60 7.66 -5.68
CA TYR A 473 6.37 8.39 -5.35
C TYR A 473 6.20 9.71 -6.11
N LEU A 474 7.26 10.19 -6.75
CA LEU A 474 7.20 11.32 -7.69
C LEU A 474 6.86 10.87 -9.12
N THR A 475 7.27 9.65 -9.49
CA THR A 475 7.04 9.08 -10.82
C THR A 475 5.64 8.45 -10.95
N VAL A 476 5.24 7.61 -9.99
CA VAL A 476 4.02 6.79 -10.08
C VAL A 476 2.73 7.60 -10.35
N PRO A 477 2.54 8.84 -9.84
CA PRO A 477 1.33 9.58 -10.17
C PRO A 477 1.20 9.83 -11.66
N SER A 478 2.29 10.30 -12.32
CA SER A 478 2.29 10.60 -13.75
C SER A 478 2.06 9.36 -14.63
N GLU A 479 2.66 8.21 -14.25
CA GLU A 479 2.43 6.94 -14.92
C GLU A 479 0.98 6.50 -14.80
N ASN A 480 0.39 6.59 -13.60
CA ASN A 480 -1.00 6.22 -13.39
C ASN A 480 -1.98 7.10 -14.18
N VAL A 481 -1.72 8.42 -14.26
CA VAL A 481 -2.50 9.33 -15.12
C VAL A 481 -2.48 8.83 -16.56
N SER A 482 -1.28 8.57 -17.09
CA SER A 482 -1.11 8.09 -18.46
C SER A 482 -1.83 6.75 -18.69
N MET A 483 -1.70 5.79 -17.77
CA MET A 483 -2.36 4.48 -17.86
C MET A 483 -3.88 4.59 -17.88
N VAL A 484 -4.46 5.44 -17.04
CA VAL A 484 -5.91 5.67 -17.00
C VAL A 484 -6.41 6.29 -18.30
N LEU A 485 -5.79 7.39 -18.74
CA LEU A 485 -6.24 8.11 -19.93
C LEU A 485 -6.07 7.27 -21.20
N GLN A 486 -4.94 6.57 -21.34
CA GLN A 486 -4.73 5.64 -22.45
C GLN A 486 -5.68 4.43 -22.38
N GLY A 487 -5.99 3.94 -21.18
CA GLY A 487 -6.96 2.86 -20.99
C GLY A 487 -8.38 3.25 -21.44
N MET A 488 -8.80 4.49 -21.19
CA MET A 488 -10.07 5.04 -21.67
C MET A 488 -10.06 5.26 -23.19
N GLU A 489 -8.99 5.85 -23.72
CA GLU A 489 -8.88 6.15 -25.16
C GLU A 489 -8.85 4.85 -26.00
N ASN A 490 -8.12 3.83 -25.52
CA ASN A 490 -8.00 2.53 -26.18
C ASN A 490 -9.12 1.55 -25.79
N GLN A 491 -10.10 1.96 -25.00
CA GLN A 491 -11.26 1.15 -24.59
C GLN A 491 -10.89 -0.17 -23.89
N VAL A 492 -9.86 -0.17 -23.02
CA VAL A 492 -9.37 -1.36 -22.30
C VAL A 492 -10.14 -1.56 -20.98
N TYR A 493 -11.46 -1.72 -21.09
CA TYR A 493 -12.39 -1.76 -19.95
C TYR A 493 -12.12 -2.88 -18.95
N THR A 494 -11.63 -4.03 -19.43
CA THR A 494 -11.28 -5.18 -18.57
C THR A 494 -10.19 -4.87 -17.54
N LYS A 495 -9.31 -3.89 -17.81
CA LYS A 495 -8.22 -3.49 -16.90
C LYS A 495 -8.43 -2.13 -16.25
N LEU A 496 -9.30 -1.30 -16.81
CA LEU A 496 -9.48 0.09 -16.39
C LEU A 496 -9.97 0.22 -14.93
N GLU A 497 -10.81 -0.71 -14.46
CA GLU A 497 -11.20 -0.78 -13.03
C GLU A 497 -9.97 -1.02 -12.14
N GLY A 498 -9.07 -1.92 -12.57
CA GLY A 498 -7.79 -2.17 -11.93
C GLY A 498 -6.87 -0.94 -11.92
N PHE A 499 -6.82 -0.17 -13.02
CA PHE A 499 -6.06 1.06 -13.09
C PHE A 499 -6.61 2.13 -12.14
N PHE A 500 -7.93 2.29 -12.03
CA PHE A 500 -8.54 3.22 -11.06
C PHE A 500 -8.23 2.82 -9.62
N ASN A 501 -8.33 1.52 -9.31
CA ASN A 501 -8.01 1.01 -7.98
C ASN A 501 -6.53 1.17 -7.65
N PHE A 502 -5.63 0.90 -8.60
CA PHE A 502 -4.19 1.08 -8.42
C PHE A 502 -3.82 2.57 -8.27
N TYR A 503 -4.40 3.44 -9.10
CA TYR A 503 -4.27 4.89 -8.96
C TYR A 503 -4.67 5.32 -7.54
N ASN A 504 -5.89 5.01 -7.11
CA ASN A 504 -6.39 5.44 -5.80
C ASN A 504 -5.58 4.86 -4.64
N ARG A 505 -5.13 3.60 -4.72
CA ARG A 505 -4.34 2.94 -3.66
C ARG A 505 -2.91 3.47 -3.56
N SER A 506 -2.30 3.81 -4.69
CA SER A 506 -0.95 4.40 -4.72
C SER A 506 -0.98 5.87 -4.33
N LEU A 507 -2.13 6.54 -4.45
CA LEU A 507 -2.31 7.84 -3.83
C LEU A 507 -2.40 7.71 -2.31
N ASN A 508 -1.70 8.61 -1.61
CA ASN A 508 -1.82 8.77 -0.16
C ASN A 508 -1.55 7.45 0.58
N SER A 509 -0.50 6.73 0.19
CA SER A 509 -0.14 5.45 0.82
C SER A 509 0.55 5.67 2.16
N VAL A 510 0.40 4.70 3.06
CA VAL A 510 1.11 4.66 4.35
C VAL A 510 2.62 4.62 4.13
N GLY A 511 3.09 3.92 3.09
CA GLY A 511 4.51 3.86 2.71
C GLY A 511 5.07 5.24 2.31
N GLU A 512 4.36 6.00 1.47
CA GLU A 512 4.77 7.35 1.06
C GLU A 512 4.87 8.28 2.27
N LEU A 513 3.86 8.25 3.15
CA LEU A 513 3.81 9.08 4.35
C LEU A 513 4.95 8.73 5.32
N GLN A 514 5.14 7.45 5.60
CA GLN A 514 6.20 6.97 6.48
C GLN A 514 7.58 7.37 5.98
N LEU A 515 7.84 7.21 4.68
CA LEU A 515 9.10 7.59 4.07
C LEU A 515 9.31 9.11 4.12
N ALA A 516 8.29 9.91 3.78
CA ALA A 516 8.37 11.36 3.83
C ALA A 516 8.64 11.88 5.26
N LEU A 517 7.96 11.33 6.27
CA LEU A 517 8.17 11.69 7.68
C LEU A 517 9.56 11.27 8.17
N THR A 518 10.02 10.07 7.81
CA THR A 518 11.36 9.58 8.15
C THR A 518 12.42 10.50 7.56
N ILE A 519 12.27 10.89 6.30
CA ILE A 519 13.19 11.81 5.63
C ILE A 519 13.14 13.21 6.27
N ALA A 520 11.96 13.75 6.57
CA ALA A 520 11.80 15.04 7.26
C ALA A 520 12.51 15.04 8.63
N LYS A 521 12.37 13.95 9.38
CA LYS A 521 13.06 13.74 10.66
C LYS A 521 14.57 13.64 10.47
N MET A 522 15.06 12.84 9.53
CA MET A 522 16.49 12.71 9.25
C MET A 522 17.13 14.04 8.84
N THR A 523 16.48 14.78 7.94
CA THR A 523 16.97 16.08 7.48
C THR A 523 17.00 17.12 8.61
N THR A 524 16.05 17.05 9.55
CA THR A 524 16.05 17.89 10.76
C THR A 524 17.23 17.55 11.68
N VAL A 525 17.45 16.26 11.96
CA VAL A 525 18.55 15.79 12.82
C VAL A 525 19.92 16.09 12.19
N LEU A 526 20.06 15.90 10.88
CA LEU A 526 21.32 16.10 10.16
C LEU A 526 21.59 17.56 9.77
N GLY A 527 20.64 18.47 9.99
CA GLY A 527 20.76 19.86 9.55
C GLY A 527 20.76 20.06 8.03
N LEU A 528 20.11 19.16 7.27
CA LEU A 528 19.99 19.21 5.81
C LEU A 528 18.79 20.07 5.38
N SER A 529 18.89 21.39 5.60
CA SER A 529 17.78 22.34 5.40
C SER A 529 17.20 22.34 3.97
N ASP A 530 18.04 22.12 2.97
CA ASP A 530 17.65 22.21 1.55
C ASP A 530 16.56 21.20 1.19
N TYR A 531 16.60 20.01 1.79
CA TYR A 531 15.63 18.95 1.55
C TYR A 531 14.42 19.02 2.49
N SER A 532 14.60 19.52 3.73
CA SER A 532 13.54 19.58 4.74
C SER A 532 12.30 20.33 4.23
N SER A 533 12.51 21.46 3.55
CA SER A 533 11.41 22.28 3.00
C SER A 533 10.53 21.51 2.01
N PHE A 534 11.13 20.72 1.12
CA PHE A 534 10.43 19.90 0.13
C PHE A 534 9.53 18.85 0.79
N PHE A 535 10.07 18.08 1.74
CA PHE A 535 9.31 17.01 2.38
C PHE A 535 8.23 17.54 3.32
N VAL A 536 8.49 18.63 4.05
CA VAL A 536 7.47 19.29 4.88
C VAL A 536 6.32 19.82 4.02
N ASP A 537 6.63 20.46 2.89
CA ASP A 537 5.60 20.95 1.97
C ASP A 537 4.78 19.82 1.37
N ARG A 538 5.45 18.73 0.99
CA ARG A 538 4.80 17.52 0.50
C ARG A 538 3.87 16.94 1.58
N ILE A 539 4.32 16.81 2.83
CA ILE A 539 3.49 16.33 3.94
C ILE A 539 2.22 17.20 4.10
N LYS A 540 2.37 18.52 4.04
CA LYS A 540 1.26 19.48 4.18
C LYS A 540 0.23 19.42 3.06
N THR A 541 0.69 19.24 1.82
CA THR A 541 -0.15 19.42 0.63
C THR A 541 -0.68 18.11 0.06
N ARG A 542 0.01 17.00 0.32
CA ARG A 542 -0.26 15.71 -0.33
C ARG A 542 -1.21 14.81 0.45
N PHE A 543 -1.06 14.75 1.77
CA PHE A 543 -1.67 13.68 2.55
C PHE A 543 -2.97 14.09 3.23
N GLN A 544 -3.94 13.16 3.21
CA GLN A 544 -5.19 13.26 3.95
C GLN A 544 -5.33 12.02 4.84
N LEU A 545 -5.17 12.17 6.15
CA LEU A 545 -5.04 11.01 7.06
C LEU A 545 -6.25 10.06 7.07
N ASP A 546 -7.43 10.55 6.72
CA ASP A 546 -8.67 9.75 6.67
C ASP A 546 -8.76 8.87 5.41
N LEU A 547 -7.91 9.11 4.41
CA LEU A 547 -7.88 8.40 3.12
C LEU A 547 -6.58 7.59 2.94
N LEU A 548 -5.86 7.26 4.01
CA LEU A 548 -4.59 6.54 3.91
C LEU A 548 -4.81 5.09 3.46
N ASN A 549 -4.05 4.67 2.46
CA ASN A 549 -4.06 3.30 1.96
C ASN A 549 -2.84 2.52 2.48
N ASP A 550 -3.07 1.38 3.13
CA ASP A 550 -1.98 0.50 3.57
C ASP A 550 -1.74 -0.62 2.55
N ASN A 551 -0.64 -0.50 1.80
CA ASN A 551 -0.23 -1.47 0.79
C ASN A 551 0.93 -2.37 1.24
N ARG A 552 1.35 -2.29 2.52
CA ARG A 552 2.54 -3.00 2.99
C ARG A 552 2.32 -4.51 2.99
N ASP A 553 3.36 -5.25 2.61
CA ASP A 553 3.35 -6.71 2.57
C ASP A 553 3.81 -7.29 3.91
N PHE A 554 2.83 -7.73 4.70
CA PHE A 554 3.03 -8.49 5.93
C PHE A 554 2.81 -9.99 5.77
N LYS A 555 2.65 -10.51 4.54
CA LYS A 555 2.29 -11.91 4.30
C LYS A 555 3.47 -12.74 3.83
N THR A 556 4.33 -12.18 2.98
CA THR A 556 5.43 -12.91 2.35
C THR A 556 6.40 -13.53 3.37
N LEU A 557 6.64 -12.86 4.50
CA LEU A 557 7.56 -13.33 5.53
C LEU A 557 7.03 -14.56 6.31
N TRP A 558 5.71 -14.73 6.42
CA TRP A 558 5.06 -15.70 7.31
C TRP A 558 4.41 -16.88 6.57
N LYS A 559 4.55 -16.94 5.23
CA LYS A 559 3.87 -17.93 4.38
C LYS A 559 4.61 -19.28 4.37
N PHE A 560 4.67 -19.95 5.51
CA PHE A 560 5.09 -21.38 5.63
C PHE A 560 3.89 -22.32 5.67
N GLY A 561 2.69 -21.76 5.73
CA GLY A 561 1.45 -22.50 5.68
C GLY A 561 1.02 -23.15 6.99
N ILE A 562 1.62 -22.71 8.10
CA ILE A 562 1.33 -23.12 9.46
C ILE A 562 0.87 -21.83 10.16
N ASN A 563 -0.43 -21.58 10.09
CA ASN A 563 -0.94 -20.24 10.36
C ASN A 563 -1.11 -20.00 11.87
N THR A 564 -0.18 -19.28 12.51
CA THR A 564 -0.31 -18.94 13.95
C THR A 564 -0.13 -17.45 14.28
N LYS A 565 0.53 -16.63 13.46
CA LYS A 565 0.89 -15.23 13.85
C LYS A 565 0.47 -14.11 12.86
N GLU A 566 -0.33 -14.40 11.82
CA GLU A 566 -0.83 -13.36 10.88
C GLU A 566 -1.63 -12.25 11.58
N ALA A 567 -2.38 -12.59 12.63
CA ALA A 567 -3.15 -11.63 13.43
C ALA A 567 -2.27 -10.67 14.25
N GLU A 568 -1.11 -11.15 14.74
CA GLU A 568 -0.15 -10.32 15.49
C GLU A 568 0.55 -9.32 14.57
N ALA A 569 0.92 -9.73 13.35
CA ALA A 569 1.46 -8.83 12.33
C ALA A 569 0.45 -7.73 11.96
N TYR A 570 -0.84 -8.07 11.89
CA TYR A 570 -1.91 -7.10 11.65
C TYR A 570 -2.09 -6.14 12.84
N ALA A 571 -2.07 -6.62 14.08
CA ALA A 571 -2.15 -5.77 15.28
C ALA A 571 -0.99 -4.77 15.38
N ASN A 572 0.24 -5.20 15.06
CA ASN A 572 1.41 -4.33 14.97
C ASN A 572 1.28 -3.25 13.88
N SER A 573 0.52 -3.52 12.82
CA SER A 573 0.28 -2.55 11.75
C SER A 573 -0.61 -1.37 12.22
N LEU A 574 -1.59 -1.63 13.10
CA LEU A 574 -2.49 -0.62 13.68
C LEU A 574 -1.74 0.36 14.61
N LEU A 575 -0.84 -0.15 15.46
CA LEU A 575 0.01 0.69 16.31
C LEU A 575 0.86 1.65 15.47
N LEU A 576 1.44 1.17 14.36
CA LEU A 576 2.24 2.04 13.50
C LEU A 576 1.40 3.17 12.89
N LEU A 577 0.15 2.92 12.51
CA LEU A 577 -0.73 3.95 11.95
C LEU A 577 -0.98 5.08 12.95
N LEU A 578 -1.16 4.78 14.25
CA LEU A 578 -1.31 5.80 15.28
C LEU A 578 -0.04 6.67 15.38
N THR A 579 1.14 6.05 15.49
CA THR A 579 2.42 6.76 15.60
C THR A 579 2.68 7.63 14.37
N LEU A 580 2.37 7.14 13.16
CA LEU A 580 2.49 7.93 11.93
C LEU A 580 1.57 9.16 11.93
N LYS A 581 0.33 9.03 12.40
CA LYS A 581 -0.61 10.16 12.51
C LYS A 581 -0.14 11.21 13.53
N LEU A 582 0.41 10.77 14.66
CA LEU A 582 0.99 11.66 15.67
C LEU A 582 2.20 12.41 15.10
N GLU A 583 3.08 11.72 14.40
CA GLU A 583 4.27 12.28 13.76
C GLU A 583 3.92 13.26 12.63
N TYR A 584 2.86 12.97 11.87
CA TYR A 584 2.29 13.88 10.87
C TYR A 584 1.88 15.21 11.51
N TYR A 585 1.02 15.18 12.54
CA TYR A 585 0.58 16.42 13.18
C TYR A 585 1.70 17.16 13.90
N LYS A 586 2.66 16.44 14.49
CA LYS A 586 3.89 17.02 15.03
C LYS A 586 4.63 17.83 13.96
N THR A 587 4.85 17.23 12.80
CA THR A 587 5.56 17.84 11.67
C THR A 587 4.82 19.06 11.12
N LEU A 588 3.49 18.98 11.00
CA LEU A 588 2.66 20.10 10.59
C LEU A 588 2.79 21.27 11.57
N LEU A 589 2.62 21.02 12.87
CA LEU A 589 2.61 22.05 13.90
C LEU A 589 3.96 22.74 14.09
N LEU A 590 5.08 22.00 13.97
CA LEU A 590 6.42 22.57 13.99
C LEU A 590 6.65 23.58 12.85
N ASN A 591 5.94 23.42 11.75
CA ASN A 591 6.11 24.22 10.54
C ASN A 591 4.90 25.10 10.24
N GLU A 592 3.94 25.24 11.16
CA GLU A 592 2.71 26.01 10.92
C GLU A 592 2.91 27.48 11.29
N GLY A 593 2.68 28.37 10.32
CA GLY A 593 2.74 29.82 10.51
C GLY A 593 1.38 30.46 10.77
N ASN A 594 0.28 29.75 10.50
CA ASN A 594 -1.09 30.22 10.64
C ASN A 594 -1.73 29.74 11.97
N PRO A 595 -2.05 30.66 12.91
CA PRO A 595 -2.63 30.30 14.20
C PRO A 595 -3.95 29.51 14.11
N SER A 596 -4.80 29.80 13.11
CA SER A 596 -6.11 29.14 12.95
C SER A 596 -5.98 27.68 12.50
N ASN A 597 -4.99 27.37 11.67
CA ASN A 597 -4.68 25.99 11.30
C ASN A 597 -4.06 25.25 12.48
N ALA A 598 -3.12 25.91 13.18
CA ALA A 598 -2.43 25.35 14.35
C ALA A 598 -3.42 24.91 15.44
N HIS A 599 -4.30 25.80 15.89
CA HIS A 599 -5.74 25.53 15.86
C HIS A 599 -6.26 24.09 15.84
N SER A 600 -6.84 23.81 14.68
CA SER A 600 -7.39 22.53 14.27
C SER A 600 -6.41 21.38 14.49
N HIS A 601 -5.13 21.56 14.14
CA HIS A 601 -4.11 20.52 14.27
C HIS A 601 -3.83 20.14 15.73
N ILE A 602 -3.78 21.10 16.68
CA ILE A 602 -3.64 20.83 18.12
C ILE A 602 -4.87 20.07 18.63
N LYS A 603 -6.07 20.42 18.17
CA LYS A 603 -7.30 19.71 18.54
C LYS A 603 -7.28 18.26 18.05
N ASN A 604 -6.84 18.03 16.81
CA ASN A 604 -6.72 16.69 16.24
C ASN A 604 -5.63 15.86 16.95
N LEU A 605 -4.48 16.48 17.25
CA LEU A 605 -3.43 15.86 18.06
C LEU A 605 -3.96 15.46 19.45
N ASN A 606 -4.71 16.33 20.11
CA ASN A 606 -5.33 16.01 21.41
C ASN A 606 -6.35 14.87 21.31
N LYS A 607 -7.15 14.84 20.24
CA LYS A 607 -8.12 13.76 19.99
C LYS A 607 -7.40 12.42 19.86
N LEU A 608 -6.31 12.37 19.11
CA LEU A 608 -5.48 11.17 19.01
C LEU A 608 -4.91 10.78 20.38
N LEU A 609 -4.33 11.73 21.12
CA LEU A 609 -3.73 11.49 22.44
C LEU A 609 -4.74 11.15 23.55
N SER A 610 -6.03 11.33 23.33
CA SER A 610 -7.10 11.00 24.27
C SER A 610 -7.90 9.75 23.87
N GLY A 611 -7.61 9.16 22.71
CA GLY A 611 -8.33 8.00 22.18
C GLY A 611 -7.91 6.68 22.86
N GLU A 612 -8.74 5.64 22.76
CA GLU A 612 -8.47 4.33 23.39
C GLU A 612 -7.17 3.68 22.89
N ASP A 613 -6.85 3.89 21.61
CA ASP A 613 -5.65 3.36 20.96
C ASP A 613 -4.35 3.87 21.60
N THR A 614 -4.38 4.98 22.35
CA THR A 614 -3.17 5.51 23.02
C THR A 614 -2.63 4.61 24.11
N LYS A 615 -3.43 3.67 24.62
CA LYS A 615 -2.96 2.63 25.55
C LYS A 615 -1.88 1.73 24.93
N SER A 616 -1.79 1.70 23.60
CA SER A 616 -0.77 0.95 22.86
C SER A 616 0.57 1.69 22.74
N LEU A 617 0.61 3.01 23.01
CA LEU A 617 1.86 3.77 23.03
C LEU A 617 2.70 3.40 24.24
N ASN A 618 4.02 3.33 24.05
CA ASN A 618 4.91 3.13 25.18
C ASN A 618 5.02 4.40 26.05
N LYS A 619 5.60 4.26 27.24
CA LYS A 619 5.74 5.37 28.19
C LYS A 619 6.53 6.56 27.62
N PHE A 620 7.54 6.30 26.80
CA PHE A 620 8.35 7.34 26.17
C PHE A 620 7.56 8.09 25.10
N GLU A 621 6.87 7.39 24.19
CA GLU A 621 6.03 7.99 23.16
C GLU A 621 4.92 8.85 23.79
N THR A 622 4.27 8.33 24.83
CA THR A 622 3.27 9.07 25.59
C THR A 622 3.87 10.34 26.21
N TRP A 623 5.06 10.25 26.81
CA TRP A 623 5.77 11.41 27.34
C TRP A 623 6.13 12.41 26.23
N LEU A 624 6.71 11.94 25.12
CA LEU A 624 7.19 12.75 24.01
C LEU A 624 6.05 13.56 23.37
N TYR A 625 4.97 12.90 23.00
CA TYR A 625 3.84 13.59 22.37
C TYR A 625 3.08 14.49 23.36
N ARG A 626 3.11 14.21 24.66
CA ARG A 626 2.65 15.16 25.69
C ARG A 626 3.55 16.39 25.79
N ILE A 627 4.87 16.22 25.71
CA ILE A 627 5.81 17.35 25.65
C ILE A 627 5.51 18.22 24.43
N TYR A 628 5.41 17.62 23.23
CA TYR A 628 5.06 18.35 22.01
C TYR A 628 3.70 19.06 22.11
N PHE A 629 2.68 18.38 22.64
CA PHE A 629 1.36 18.99 22.82
C PHE A 629 1.40 20.24 23.70
N ASN A 630 2.10 20.19 24.83
CA ASN A 630 2.27 21.35 25.71
C ASN A 630 3.14 22.44 25.05
N LEU A 631 4.19 22.04 24.32
CA LEU A 631 5.04 22.95 23.55
C LEU A 631 4.21 23.74 22.53
N PHE A 632 3.39 23.06 21.72
CA PHE A 632 2.55 23.72 20.72
C PHE A 632 1.52 24.67 21.35
N LYS A 633 0.92 24.30 22.49
CA LYS A 633 0.03 25.21 23.22
C LYS A 633 0.74 26.50 23.68
N CYS A 634 2.00 26.41 24.08
CA CYS A 634 2.81 27.58 24.42
C CYS A 634 3.13 28.43 23.18
N LEU A 635 3.55 27.79 22.09
CA LEU A 635 3.96 28.48 20.85
C LEU A 635 2.84 29.30 20.22
N PHE A 636 1.63 28.74 20.16
CA PHE A 636 0.49 29.41 19.54
C PHE A 636 -0.35 30.24 20.52
N LYS A 637 0.14 30.44 21.77
CA LYS A 637 -0.35 31.41 22.77
C LYS A 637 -1.87 31.43 22.95
N TYR A 638 -2.46 30.25 23.17
CA TYR A 638 -3.92 30.05 23.28
C TYR A 638 -4.59 30.89 24.38
N ASN A 639 -3.96 30.95 25.55
CA ASN A 639 -4.46 31.60 26.75
C ASN A 639 -3.28 31.82 27.72
N GLN A 640 -3.12 33.02 28.28
CA GLN A 640 -2.01 33.34 29.19
C GLN A 640 -1.97 32.44 30.43
N LYS A 641 -3.12 32.09 31.03
CA LYS A 641 -3.18 31.19 32.21
C LYS A 641 -2.78 29.76 31.85
N GLU A 642 -3.23 29.28 30.68
CA GLU A 642 -2.84 27.97 30.18
C GLU A 642 -1.36 27.94 29.78
N MET A 643 -0.83 29.02 29.20
CA MET A 643 0.58 29.14 28.83
C MET A 643 1.47 28.95 30.06
N VAL A 644 1.18 29.62 31.18
CA VAL A 644 1.95 29.43 32.44
C VAL A 644 1.87 27.98 32.92
N THR A 645 0.68 27.38 32.85
CA THR A 645 0.47 25.98 33.26
C THR A 645 1.28 25.00 32.39
N ASN A 646 1.25 25.18 31.07
CA ASN A 646 1.97 24.36 30.11
C ASN A 646 3.49 24.58 30.22
N MET A 647 3.94 25.83 30.42
CA MET A 647 5.36 26.14 30.67
C MET A 647 5.86 25.48 31.94
N ASN A 648 5.09 25.54 33.04
CA ASN A 648 5.44 24.85 34.29
C ASN A 648 5.52 23.32 34.08
N TYR A 649 4.60 22.75 33.29
CA TYR A 649 4.67 21.35 32.91
C TYR A 649 5.96 21.04 32.14
N LEU A 650 6.32 21.83 31.14
CA LEU A 650 7.53 21.65 30.34
C LEU A 650 8.79 21.78 31.21
N THR A 651 8.92 22.84 32.01
CA THR A 651 10.08 23.03 32.90
C THR A 651 10.23 21.88 33.92
N LYS A 652 9.13 21.27 34.36
CA LYS A 652 9.16 20.14 35.31
C LYS A 652 9.49 18.79 34.64
N ASN A 653 9.00 18.56 33.42
CA ASN A 653 9.03 17.24 32.77
C ASN A 653 10.06 17.12 31.65
N LEU A 654 10.49 18.22 31.05
CA LEU A 654 11.57 18.27 30.07
C LEU A 654 12.93 18.32 30.79
N LYS A 655 13.20 17.28 31.58
CA LYS A 655 14.46 17.11 32.31
C LYS A 655 15.02 15.73 32.03
N PHE A 656 16.34 15.65 31.91
CA PHE A 656 17.04 14.40 31.68
C PHE A 656 16.74 13.35 32.76
N THR A 657 16.64 13.77 34.02
CA THR A 657 16.26 12.93 35.18
C THR A 657 14.84 12.36 35.10
N LYS A 658 13.97 12.89 34.25
CA LYS A 658 12.61 12.40 34.04
C LYS A 658 12.53 11.43 32.86
N VAL A 659 13.28 11.68 31.79
CA VAL A 659 13.22 10.87 30.57
C VAL A 659 14.11 9.63 30.64
N MET A 660 15.27 9.69 31.32
CA MET A 660 16.19 8.55 31.36
C MET A 660 15.65 7.29 32.02
N PRO A 661 14.92 7.35 33.14
CA PRO A 661 14.30 6.15 33.69
C PRO A 661 13.34 5.48 32.69
N ILE A 662 12.66 6.27 31.86
CA ILE A 662 11.73 5.79 30.83
C ILE A 662 12.50 5.11 29.68
N ILE A 663 13.60 5.73 29.23
CA ILE A 663 14.48 5.16 28.19
C ILE A 663 15.17 3.88 28.71
N GLY A 664 15.56 3.86 29.99
CA GLY A 664 16.24 2.74 30.64
C GLY A 664 15.40 1.48 30.82
N GLU A 665 14.08 1.53 30.54
CA GLU A 665 13.23 0.33 30.46
C GLU A 665 13.54 -0.53 29.21
N PHE A 666 14.25 0.05 28.22
CA PHE A 666 14.60 -0.62 26.98
C PHE A 666 16.06 -1.08 27.00
N SER A 667 16.32 -2.25 26.40
CA SER A 667 17.69 -2.72 26.17
C SER A 667 18.44 -1.72 25.28
N VAL A 668 19.66 -1.36 25.68
CA VAL A 668 20.54 -0.42 24.95
C VAL A 668 20.84 -0.93 23.52
N LEU A 669 20.79 -2.25 23.30
CA LEU A 669 21.00 -2.87 21.98
C LEU A 669 19.75 -2.80 21.08
N SER A 670 18.56 -2.56 21.65
CA SER A 670 17.30 -2.60 20.90
C SER A 670 17.16 -1.44 19.91
N SER A 671 16.42 -1.68 18.82
CA SER A 671 16.05 -0.62 17.88
C SER A 671 15.15 0.42 18.53
N ALA A 672 14.27 0.01 19.45
CA ALA A 672 13.45 0.90 20.26
C ALA A 672 14.32 1.96 20.96
N TYR A 673 15.33 1.54 21.73
CA TYR A 673 16.24 2.45 22.44
C TYR A 673 16.85 3.48 21.48
N THR A 674 17.36 3.03 20.33
CA THR A 674 17.96 3.93 19.32
C THR A 674 16.96 4.93 18.76
N LEU A 675 15.74 4.49 18.43
CA LEU A 675 14.68 5.37 17.94
C LEU A 675 14.25 6.41 19.01
N LEU A 676 14.27 6.04 20.30
CA LEU A 676 14.01 6.99 21.39
C LEU A 676 15.09 8.07 21.46
N ILE A 677 16.36 7.68 21.37
CA ILE A 677 17.50 8.61 21.34
C ILE A 677 17.41 9.53 20.13
N VAL A 678 17.14 8.99 18.94
CA VAL A 678 16.95 9.79 17.73
C VAL A 678 15.81 10.81 17.91
N SER A 679 14.69 10.40 18.51
CA SER A 679 13.56 11.28 18.78
C SER A 679 13.87 12.35 19.82
N LEU A 680 14.75 12.05 20.78
CA LEU A 680 15.22 13.02 21.76
C LEU A 680 16.17 14.05 21.15
N VAL A 681 17.08 13.62 20.27
CA VAL A 681 17.96 14.49 19.47
C VAL A 681 17.12 15.39 18.58
N GLU A 682 16.14 14.83 17.88
CA GLU A 682 15.18 15.57 17.07
C GLU A 682 14.41 16.61 17.91
N LEU A 683 13.98 16.27 19.12
CA LEU A 683 13.34 17.22 20.03
C LEU A 683 14.27 18.40 20.36
N VAL A 684 15.56 18.15 20.63
CA VAL A 684 16.53 19.23 20.87
C VAL A 684 16.67 20.15 19.66
N HIS A 685 16.77 19.60 18.45
CA HIS A 685 16.81 20.39 17.21
C HIS A 685 15.54 21.22 17.03
N ASN A 686 14.37 20.64 17.28
CA ASN A 686 13.09 21.35 17.21
C ASN A 686 12.98 22.50 18.21
N LEU A 687 13.62 22.40 19.38
CA LEU A 687 13.69 23.48 20.36
C LEU A 687 14.68 24.59 19.96
N THR A 688 15.67 24.30 19.10
CA THR A 688 16.66 25.29 18.64
C THR A 688 16.03 26.48 17.93
N GLY A 689 14.93 26.26 17.20
CA GLY A 689 14.17 27.33 16.54
C GLY A 689 13.32 28.19 17.50
N LEU A 690 13.27 27.87 18.80
CA LEU A 690 12.32 28.44 19.75
C LEU A 690 13.05 29.15 20.90
N THR A 691 13.27 30.46 20.77
CA THR A 691 14.06 31.28 21.70
C THR A 691 13.63 31.15 23.16
N ASP A 692 12.34 31.01 23.42
CA ASP A 692 11.75 30.93 24.77
C ASP A 692 12.17 29.64 25.52
N PHE A 693 12.67 28.64 24.79
CA PHE A 693 13.03 27.33 25.32
C PHE A 693 14.54 27.07 25.35
N LYS A 694 15.36 28.09 25.04
CA LYS A 694 16.82 27.96 24.94
C LYS A 694 17.47 27.30 26.16
N HIS A 695 17.07 27.70 27.37
CA HIS A 695 17.63 27.15 28.61
C HIS A 695 17.34 25.64 28.79
N LEU A 696 16.12 25.19 28.46
CA LEU A 696 15.74 23.77 28.53
C LEU A 696 16.49 22.95 27.48
N ARG A 697 16.64 23.51 26.28
CA ARG A 697 17.42 22.92 25.20
C ARG A 697 18.88 22.72 25.59
N ASP A 698 19.54 23.76 26.08
CA ASP A 698 20.98 23.73 26.41
C ASP A 698 21.26 22.71 27.52
N GLN A 699 20.38 22.64 28.52
CA GLN A 699 20.44 21.64 29.57
C GLN A 699 20.28 20.22 29.01
N LEU A 700 19.23 19.98 28.21
CA LEU A 700 18.96 18.67 27.63
C LEU A 700 20.09 18.20 26.70
N CYS A 701 20.62 19.10 25.87
CA CYS A 701 21.78 18.85 25.01
C CYS A 701 23.01 18.43 25.82
N THR A 702 23.32 19.17 26.89
CA THR A 702 24.44 18.86 27.77
C THR A 702 24.27 17.50 28.45
N ASP A 703 23.07 17.18 28.89
CA ASP A 703 22.81 15.93 29.59
C ASP A 703 22.83 14.71 28.66
N ILE A 704 22.29 14.83 27.43
CA ILE A 704 22.37 13.77 26.42
C ILE A 704 23.83 13.46 26.06
N LYS A 705 24.68 14.48 25.93
CA LYS A 705 26.12 14.31 25.64
C LYS A 705 26.86 13.55 26.75
N LYS A 706 26.38 13.58 28.01
CA LYS A 706 27.01 12.87 29.15
C LYS A 706 26.72 11.37 29.18
N VAL A 707 25.70 10.89 28.48
CA VAL A 707 25.25 9.48 28.55
C VAL A 707 26.26 8.50 27.97
N ASN A 708 27.15 8.99 27.09
CA ASN A 708 28.12 8.19 26.36
C ASN A 708 27.51 6.86 25.85
N ILE A 709 26.52 7.01 24.97
CA ILE A 709 25.70 5.89 24.46
C ILE A 709 26.59 4.81 23.85
N ARG A 710 27.64 5.21 23.13
CA ARG A 710 28.64 4.30 22.58
C ARG A 710 29.20 3.36 23.63
N SER A 711 29.73 3.89 24.74
CA SER A 711 30.30 3.05 25.80
C SER A 711 29.26 2.14 26.48
N LEU A 712 28.00 2.58 26.61
CA LEU A 712 26.92 1.72 27.11
C LEU A 712 26.63 0.55 26.16
N VAL A 713 26.61 0.81 24.85
CA VAL A 713 26.42 -0.22 23.84
C VAL A 713 27.60 -1.18 23.83
N GLU A 714 28.84 -0.68 23.85
CA GLU A 714 30.07 -1.50 23.90
C GLU A 714 30.04 -2.46 25.09
N ALA A 715 29.72 -1.95 26.29
CA ALA A 715 29.65 -2.76 27.50
C ALA A 715 28.56 -3.86 27.40
N GLU A 716 27.39 -3.55 26.85
CA GLU A 716 26.31 -4.54 26.70
C GLU A 716 26.63 -5.56 25.59
N LEU A 717 27.30 -5.15 24.51
CA LEU A 717 27.79 -6.06 23.45
C LEU A 717 28.82 -7.05 23.97
N GLU A 718 29.76 -6.60 24.82
CA GLU A 718 30.74 -7.47 25.47
C GLU A 718 30.06 -8.46 26.43
N LYS A 719 29.17 -7.96 27.28
CA LYS A 719 28.43 -8.76 28.27
C LYS A 719 27.56 -9.84 27.61
N THR A 720 26.95 -9.55 26.47
CA THR A 720 26.12 -10.50 25.71
C THR A 720 26.92 -11.42 24.80
N GLY A 721 28.24 -11.23 24.69
CA GLY A 721 29.10 -11.97 23.74
C GLY A 721 28.77 -11.66 22.28
N ALA A 722 28.02 -10.58 22.02
CA ALA A 722 27.55 -10.17 20.72
C ALA A 722 28.64 -9.43 19.91
N SER A 723 29.74 -9.02 20.55
CA SER A 723 30.90 -8.39 19.89
C SER A 723 31.47 -9.22 18.73
N LYS A 724 31.36 -10.55 18.79
CA LYS A 724 31.83 -11.49 17.74
C LYS A 724 31.15 -11.32 16.38
N PHE A 725 29.99 -10.69 16.33
CA PHE A 725 29.22 -10.52 15.10
C PHE A 725 29.58 -9.24 14.32
N GLY A 726 30.69 -8.58 14.66
CA GLY A 726 31.15 -7.35 13.98
C GLY A 726 30.36 -6.09 14.35
N PHE A 727 29.60 -6.15 15.45
CA PHE A 727 28.64 -5.13 15.87
C PHE A 727 29.29 -3.80 16.29
N THR A 728 30.59 -3.82 16.59
CA THR A 728 31.35 -2.63 16.98
C THR A 728 31.64 -1.68 15.80
N LYS A 729 31.58 -2.16 14.54
CA LYS A 729 31.91 -1.38 13.34
C LYS A 729 30.96 -0.21 13.06
N HIS A 730 29.78 -0.18 13.70
CA HIS A 730 28.73 0.80 13.43
C HIS A 730 28.44 1.71 14.63
N LEU A 731 29.26 1.65 15.68
CA LEU A 731 29.06 2.43 16.91
C LEU A 731 29.37 3.91 16.73
N ASP A 732 30.25 4.25 15.78
CA ASP A 732 30.55 5.64 15.41
C ASP A 732 29.29 6.40 14.95
N ASN A 733 28.23 5.68 14.54
CA ASN A 733 26.94 6.30 14.19
C ASN A 733 26.32 7.07 15.38
N TYR A 734 26.56 6.64 16.63
CA TYR A 734 26.12 7.42 17.80
C TYR A 734 26.93 8.68 17.96
N ASP A 735 28.22 8.64 17.69
CA ASP A 735 29.07 9.81 17.79
C ASP A 735 28.66 10.84 16.73
N ILE A 736 28.32 10.39 15.52
CA ILE A 736 27.74 11.24 14.46
C ILE A 736 26.41 11.85 14.94
N LEU A 737 25.49 11.04 15.47
CA LEU A 737 24.18 11.49 15.95
C LEU A 737 24.31 12.51 17.11
N ILE A 738 25.20 12.27 18.07
CA ILE A 738 25.42 13.17 19.20
C ILE A 738 26.18 14.43 18.77
N SER A 739 27.06 14.32 17.77
CA SER A 739 27.77 15.46 17.22
C SER A 739 26.84 16.45 16.51
N SER A 740 25.66 16.03 16.04
CA SER A 740 24.66 16.92 15.44
C SER A 740 24.09 17.93 16.45
N LEU A 741 24.21 17.66 17.75
CA LEU A 741 23.81 18.56 18.83
C LEU A 741 24.84 19.68 19.11
N LYS A 742 25.89 19.81 18.30
CA LYS A 742 26.81 20.96 18.35
C LYS A 742 26.18 22.15 17.63
#